data_AF-A0A151SES2-F1
#
_entry.id   AF-A0A151SES2-F1
#
_cell.length_a   1.000
_cell.length_b   1.000
_cell.length_c   1.000
_cell.angle_alpha   90.00
_cell.angle_beta   90.00
_cell.angle_gamma   90.00
#
_symmetry.space_group_name_H-M   'P 1'
#
loop_
_entity.id
_entity.type
_entity.pdbx_description
1 polymer ?
#
loop_
_entity_poly.entity_id
_entity_poly.type
_entity_poly.pdbx_seq_one_letter_code
_entity_poly.pdbx_strand_id
1 'polypeptide(L)'
;IQGTSRQTLFLKKRSQRRSHMLWGKLWNRNWVLGSSSRALPLRCQAQENPKAVVSGGVSSSVEEQPGLVEKPASEVVHLYRVPFMQDSAAAELLKEAQVKISNQIVEIQTEQCYNIGLGSQLSSKKFSVLKWLLQETFEPENLGTESFLQKKRKQGLVPVIVEVGPRLSFTTAWSTNAVAICQACGLTEVNRLERSRRYLLFTTSELQDHQINEFASMVHDRMTECVYAQKLTSFETSVVPEEIRYIPVMERGRKALEEINLEMGFAFDDQDLEFYTKLFREDIKRNPTNVELFDIAQSNSEHSRHWFFSGKIFIDGQLMSRTLMQIVKSTLQANPNNSVIGFKDNSSAIRGFPVKQLRPVQPGSVCPLDVAAHELDILFTAETHNFPCAVAPYPGAETGAGGRIRDTHATGRGSFVQAATAGYCVGNLNTAGFYAPWEDPSFTYPSNLASPLQILIDSSNGASDYGNKFGEPLIQGFCRTFGMRLPSGDRREWLKPIMFSAGIGQIDHLHISKGEPDIGMLVVKIGGPAYRIGMGGGAASSMVSGQNDAELDFNAVQRGDAEMAQKLYRLVRACIEMGEKNPIISIHDQGAGGNCNVVKEIIYPKGAEIDVRAIVVGDHTMSVLEIWGAEYQEQDAILVKPESHDILKSICSREKVSMAVIGTISGDGRVVLVDSSATQKCISNGLPPPAPAVDLELEKVLGDMPKKSFKFNRVVYEREPLDLAPGVAVIDSLKRVLSLPSVCSKRFLTTKVDRCVTVYIYIYIYKAENFFNKYMQQK
;
A
#
# COMPACT_ATOMS: atom_id res chain seq x y z
N ILE A 1 -48.76 -46.23 19.19
CA ILE A 1 -49.68 -47.16 18.49
C ILE A 1 -49.92 -46.58 17.11
N GLN A 2 -49.56 -47.34 16.05
CA GLN A 2 -49.76 -47.14 14.60
C GLN A 2 -49.18 -45.83 14.01
N GLY A 3 -48.28 -45.78 13.01
CA GLY A 3 -47.88 -46.73 11.98
C GLY A 3 -48.19 -46.13 10.60
N THR A 4 -47.15 -45.71 9.84
CA THR A 4 -47.05 -45.66 8.36
C THR A 4 -45.79 -44.84 7.97
N SER A 5 -44.68 -45.54 7.70
CA SER A 5 -44.16 -45.91 6.37
C SER A 5 -43.16 -44.89 5.79
N ARG A 6 -41.87 -45.08 6.13
CA ARG A 6 -40.73 -44.54 5.38
C ARG A 6 -40.51 -45.40 4.14
N GLN A 7 -40.59 -44.81 2.95
CA GLN A 7 -40.04 -45.40 1.73
C GLN A 7 -38.65 -44.79 1.48
N THR A 8 -37.64 -45.64 1.61
CA THR A 8 -36.27 -45.42 1.14
C THR A 8 -36.20 -45.79 -0.34
N LEU A 9 -35.95 -44.81 -1.21
CA LEU A 9 -35.69 -45.04 -2.63
C LEU A 9 -34.19 -44.89 -2.92
N PHE A 10 -33.54 -46.04 -3.05
CA PHE A 10 -32.23 -46.20 -3.69
C PHE A 10 -32.33 -45.80 -5.17
N LEU A 11 -31.53 -44.83 -5.61
CA LEU A 11 -31.32 -44.55 -7.04
C LEU A 11 -29.94 -45.03 -7.48
N LYS A 12 -29.97 -46.05 -8.34
CA LYS A 12 -28.85 -46.68 -9.04
C LYS A 12 -28.11 -45.68 -9.93
N LYS A 13 -26.76 -45.67 -9.83
CA LYS A 13 -25.87 -45.16 -10.89
C LYS A 13 -26.15 -45.91 -12.19
N ARG A 14 -26.61 -45.21 -13.23
CA ARG A 14 -26.55 -45.70 -14.62
C ARG A 14 -25.42 -44.99 -15.34
N SER A 15 -24.41 -45.76 -15.74
CA SER A 15 -23.46 -45.37 -16.78
C SER A 15 -24.14 -45.54 -18.13
N GLN A 16 -24.15 -44.50 -18.95
CA GLN A 16 -24.36 -44.63 -20.39
C GLN A 16 -23.27 -43.83 -21.11
N ARG A 17 -22.27 -44.57 -21.59
CA ARG A 17 -21.44 -44.17 -22.72
C ARG A 17 -22.34 -44.04 -23.95
N ARG A 18 -22.34 -42.88 -24.60
CA ARG A 18 -22.66 -42.76 -26.02
C ARG A 18 -21.54 -42.02 -26.72
N SER A 19 -20.84 -42.79 -27.54
CA SER A 19 -19.89 -42.36 -28.56
C SER A 19 -20.65 -41.78 -29.75
N HIS A 20 -20.38 -40.53 -30.10
CA HIS A 20 -20.54 -40.04 -31.46
C HIS A 20 -19.27 -39.31 -31.86
N MET A 21 -18.45 -40.01 -32.65
CA MET A 21 -17.38 -39.43 -33.46
C MET A 21 -18.01 -38.57 -34.56
N LEU A 22 -17.57 -37.32 -34.68
CA LEU A 22 -17.67 -36.54 -35.91
C LEU A 22 -16.26 -36.10 -36.30
N TRP A 23 -15.77 -36.69 -37.37
CA TRP A 23 -14.50 -36.39 -38.02
C TRP A 23 -14.61 -35.06 -38.79
N GLY A 24 -13.77 -34.09 -38.44
CA GLY A 24 -13.53 -32.87 -39.22
C GLY A 24 -12.11 -32.89 -39.78
N LYS A 25 -12.00 -32.79 -41.10
CA LYS A 25 -10.81 -32.98 -41.95
C LYS A 25 -9.65 -32.04 -41.58
N LEU A 26 -8.47 -32.63 -41.35
CA LEU A 26 -7.17 -31.97 -41.42
C LEU A 26 -6.75 -31.85 -42.89
N TRP A 27 -6.47 -30.64 -43.36
CA TRP A 27 -5.81 -30.40 -44.65
C TRP A 27 -4.28 -30.50 -44.46
N ASN A 28 -3.73 -31.62 -44.92
CA ASN A 28 -2.31 -31.75 -45.28
C ASN A 28 -2.05 -30.97 -46.56
N ARG A 29 -1.08 -30.06 -46.55
CA ARG A 29 -0.37 -29.62 -47.75
C ARG A 29 1.09 -30.02 -47.62
N ASN A 30 1.44 -31.10 -48.33
CA ASN A 30 2.80 -31.46 -48.71
C ASN A 30 3.27 -30.48 -49.78
N TRP A 31 4.41 -29.80 -49.56
CA TRP A 31 5.28 -29.32 -50.63
C TRP A 31 6.72 -29.72 -50.30
N VAL A 32 7.28 -30.52 -51.19
CA VAL A 32 8.68 -30.94 -51.37
C VAL A 32 8.90 -30.68 -52.88
N LEU A 33 9.90 -29.97 -53.41
CA LEU A 33 11.36 -30.08 -53.31
C LEU A 33 11.96 -28.86 -54.05
N GLY A 34 13.18 -28.41 -53.69
CA GLY A 34 13.94 -27.47 -54.53
C GLY A 34 15.21 -26.95 -53.87
N SER A 35 16.33 -27.65 -54.08
CA SER A 35 17.67 -27.40 -53.52
C SER A 35 18.46 -26.29 -54.24
N SER A 36 19.41 -25.71 -53.49
CA SER A 36 20.74 -25.15 -53.85
C SER A 36 20.91 -23.75 -53.20
N SER A 37 22.01 -23.38 -52.54
CA SER A 37 23.40 -23.81 -52.64
C SER A 37 24.24 -23.40 -51.41
N ARG A 38 25.20 -24.27 -51.07
CA ARG A 38 26.56 -24.02 -50.52
C ARG A 38 26.71 -23.22 -49.21
N ALA A 39 26.87 -23.96 -48.11
CA ALA A 39 27.72 -23.59 -46.99
C ALA A 39 29.11 -24.23 -47.16
N LEU A 40 30.18 -23.46 -46.93
CA LEU A 40 31.55 -23.94 -46.77
C LEU A 40 31.94 -23.88 -45.27
N PRO A 41 32.77 -24.81 -44.77
CA PRO A 41 33.01 -24.98 -43.34
C PRO A 41 34.30 -24.32 -42.89
N LEU A 42 34.34 -23.73 -41.69
CA LEU A 42 35.61 -23.44 -41.02
C LEU A 42 35.57 -23.83 -39.55
N ARG A 43 36.57 -24.65 -39.21
CA ARG A 43 36.98 -25.18 -37.91
C ARG A 43 37.20 -24.06 -36.89
N CYS A 44 36.70 -24.22 -35.67
CA CYS A 44 37.25 -23.54 -34.49
C CYS A 44 38.47 -24.30 -33.97
N GLN A 45 39.62 -23.63 -33.96
CA GLN A 45 40.79 -23.98 -33.14
C GLN A 45 40.71 -23.21 -31.81
N ALA A 46 41.17 -23.86 -30.74
CA ALA A 46 41.28 -23.31 -29.40
C ALA A 46 42.61 -22.55 -29.19
N GLN A 47 42.64 -21.77 -28.09
CA GLN A 47 43.72 -20.92 -27.54
C GLN A 47 43.81 -19.53 -28.20
N GLU A 48 43.90 -18.39 -27.51
CA GLU A 48 44.57 -18.04 -26.23
C GLU A 48 43.86 -16.89 -25.46
N ASN A 49 44.12 -16.79 -24.15
CA ASN A 49 43.65 -15.71 -23.25
C ASN A 49 44.17 -14.32 -23.65
N PRO A 50 43.30 -13.29 -23.77
CA PRO A 50 43.71 -11.91 -23.61
C PRO A 50 43.49 -11.47 -22.15
N LYS A 51 44.59 -11.04 -21.53
CA LYS A 51 44.67 -10.39 -20.23
C LYS A 51 43.65 -9.25 -20.11
N ALA A 52 42.92 -9.22 -19.01
CA ALA A 52 42.10 -8.08 -18.61
C ALA A 52 43.00 -6.84 -18.48
N VAL A 53 42.82 -5.89 -19.40
CA VAL A 53 43.32 -4.53 -19.26
C VAL A 53 42.32 -3.81 -18.37
N VAL A 54 42.75 -3.50 -17.15
CA VAL A 54 42.07 -2.59 -16.23
C VAL A 54 42.03 -1.22 -16.91
N SER A 55 40.91 -0.87 -17.51
CA SER A 55 40.62 0.52 -17.86
C SER A 55 40.10 1.22 -16.61
N GLY A 56 41.04 1.74 -15.81
CA GLY A 56 40.75 2.82 -14.89
C GLY A 56 40.37 4.07 -15.68
N GLY A 57 39.43 4.84 -15.13
CA GLY A 57 39.12 6.18 -15.62
C GLY A 57 37.86 6.26 -16.49
N VAL A 58 36.71 5.90 -15.94
CA VAL A 58 35.49 6.67 -16.24
C VAL A 58 35.22 7.49 -14.98
N SER A 59 35.78 8.69 -14.94
CA SER A 59 35.25 9.72 -14.05
C SER A 59 33.83 10.00 -14.53
N SER A 60 32.84 9.65 -13.73
CA SER A 60 31.47 10.12 -13.89
C SER A 60 31.42 11.62 -13.63
N SER A 61 31.91 12.42 -14.58
CA SER A 61 31.51 13.81 -14.70
C SER A 61 30.15 13.84 -15.41
N VAL A 62 29.15 13.28 -14.75
CA VAL A 62 27.76 13.63 -15.03
C VAL A 62 27.45 14.71 -14.01
N GLU A 63 27.60 15.97 -14.42
CA GLU A 63 26.89 17.07 -13.77
C GLU A 63 25.39 16.84 -14.03
N GLU A 64 24.80 15.86 -13.36
CA GLU A 64 23.42 15.99 -12.96
C GLU A 64 23.40 17.19 -12.02
N GLN A 65 22.56 18.18 -12.32
CA GLN A 65 22.28 19.19 -11.32
C GLN A 65 21.89 18.44 -10.04
N PRO A 66 22.58 18.66 -8.90
CA PRO A 66 22.14 18.10 -7.65
C PRO A 66 20.66 18.45 -7.55
N GLY A 67 19.80 17.43 -7.38
CA GLY A 67 18.38 17.66 -7.17
C GLY A 67 18.27 18.83 -6.20
N LEU A 68 17.73 19.95 -6.66
CA LEU A 68 17.65 21.19 -5.90
C LEU A 68 17.10 20.79 -4.53
N VAL A 69 17.97 20.85 -3.52
CA VAL A 69 17.59 20.63 -2.13
C VAL A 69 16.65 21.78 -1.80
N GLU A 70 15.36 21.57 -2.06
CA GLU A 70 14.33 22.55 -1.78
C GLU A 70 14.26 22.67 -0.26
N LYS A 71 14.93 23.70 0.27
CA LYS A 71 14.79 24.08 1.67
C LYS A 71 13.30 24.36 1.93
N PRO A 72 12.75 23.92 3.08
CA PRO A 72 11.41 24.29 3.50
C PRO A 72 11.20 25.80 3.41
N ALA A 73 9.99 26.23 3.01
CA ALA A 73 9.67 27.64 2.86
C ALA A 73 9.88 28.43 4.16
N SER A 74 10.64 29.51 4.08
CA SER A 74 10.87 30.45 5.17
C SER A 74 9.68 31.40 5.41
N GLU A 75 8.73 31.48 4.47
CA GLU A 75 7.56 32.35 4.54
C GLU A 75 6.29 31.59 4.12
N VAL A 76 5.22 31.72 4.92
CA VAL A 76 3.90 31.14 4.64
C VAL A 76 2.87 32.23 4.35
N VAL A 77 2.31 32.18 3.15
CA VAL A 77 1.17 33.01 2.73
C VAL A 77 -0.13 32.25 2.98
N HIS A 78 -1.20 32.98 3.31
CA HIS A 78 -2.49 32.41 3.66
C HIS A 78 -3.58 32.91 2.74
N LEU A 79 -4.38 32.00 2.20
CA LEU A 79 -5.65 32.31 1.54
C LEU A 79 -6.77 31.56 2.25
N TYR A 80 -7.93 32.19 2.37
CA TYR A 80 -9.07 31.67 3.12
C TYR A 80 -10.25 31.45 2.19
N ARG A 81 -11.02 30.37 2.40
CA ARG A 81 -12.25 30.08 1.66
C ARG A 81 -13.41 29.76 2.58
N VAL A 82 -14.59 30.31 2.31
CA VAL A 82 -15.83 30.09 3.09
C VAL A 82 -17.00 29.66 2.18
N PRO A 83 -17.89 28.77 2.63
CA PRO A 83 -17.74 27.90 3.80
C PRO A 83 -16.78 26.73 3.50
N PHE A 84 -16.25 26.09 4.54
CA PHE A 84 -15.53 24.81 4.37
C PHE A 84 -16.51 23.61 4.29
N MET A 85 -17.59 23.64 5.07
CA MET A 85 -18.62 22.60 5.10
C MET A 85 -19.96 23.12 4.61
N GLN A 86 -20.77 22.23 4.03
CA GLN A 86 -22.18 22.52 3.74
C GLN A 86 -22.97 22.78 5.02
N ASP A 87 -24.00 23.62 4.95
CA ASP A 87 -24.83 24.02 6.09
C ASP A 87 -25.46 22.82 6.83
N SER A 88 -25.86 21.78 6.10
CA SER A 88 -26.41 20.55 6.69
C SER A 88 -25.38 19.82 7.56
N ALA A 89 -24.15 19.67 7.06
CA ALA A 89 -23.06 19.03 7.79
C ALA A 89 -22.62 19.89 8.99
N ALA A 90 -22.62 21.22 8.85
CA ALA A 90 -22.35 22.13 9.97
C ALA A 90 -23.45 22.04 11.06
N ALA A 91 -24.72 21.90 10.67
CA ALA A 91 -25.84 21.72 11.60
C ALA A 91 -25.78 20.37 12.32
N GLU A 92 -25.40 19.29 11.64
CA GLU A 92 -25.16 17.99 12.26
C GLU A 92 -24.00 18.04 13.26
N LEU A 93 -22.88 18.65 12.87
CA LEU A 93 -21.73 18.85 13.76
C LEU A 93 -22.11 19.68 15.00
N LEU A 94 -22.91 20.73 14.82
CA LEU A 94 -23.43 21.55 15.93
C LEU A 94 -24.26 20.69 16.89
N LYS A 95 -25.19 19.89 16.36
CA LYS A 95 -26.02 19.00 17.18
C LYS A 95 -25.18 17.99 17.96
N GLU A 96 -24.16 17.42 17.32
CA GLU A 96 -23.24 16.51 18.00
C GLU A 96 -22.42 17.21 19.09
N ALA A 97 -21.88 18.40 18.81
CA ALA A 97 -21.12 19.19 19.77
C ALA A 97 -21.98 19.60 20.98
N GLN A 98 -23.25 19.94 20.75
CA GLN A 98 -24.20 20.26 21.82
C GLN A 98 -24.49 19.07 22.74
N VAL A 99 -24.58 17.87 22.18
CA VAL A 99 -24.88 16.64 22.93
C VAL A 99 -23.64 16.11 23.65
N LYS A 100 -22.48 16.10 22.97
CA LYS A 100 -21.26 15.46 23.47
C LYS A 100 -20.39 16.37 24.31
N ILE A 101 -20.43 17.69 24.08
CA ILE A 101 -19.48 18.66 24.68
C ILE A 101 -20.22 19.69 25.52
N SER A 102 -21.06 20.53 24.90
CA SER A 102 -21.70 21.64 25.61
C SER A 102 -22.87 22.23 24.83
N ASN A 103 -24.04 22.34 25.48
CA ASN A 103 -25.21 23.05 24.97
C ASN A 103 -24.99 24.57 24.84
N GLN A 104 -23.87 25.10 25.35
CA GLN A 104 -23.49 26.50 25.21
C GLN A 104 -23.05 26.86 23.79
N ILE A 105 -22.66 25.86 22.98
CA ILE A 105 -22.31 26.06 21.57
C ILE A 105 -23.61 26.22 20.80
N VAL A 106 -23.87 27.41 20.27
CA VAL A 106 -25.14 27.75 19.61
C VAL A 106 -25.03 27.83 18.10
N GLU A 107 -23.81 28.01 17.56
CA GLU A 107 -23.57 28.10 16.12
C GLU A 107 -22.12 27.73 15.79
N ILE A 108 -21.94 27.10 14.63
CA ILE A 108 -20.63 26.78 14.06
C ILE A 108 -20.55 27.40 12.67
N GLN A 109 -19.50 28.17 12.42
CA GLN A 109 -19.13 28.63 11.08
C GLN A 109 -17.79 28.03 10.70
N THR A 110 -17.62 27.71 9.42
CA THR A 110 -16.44 26.99 8.95
C THR A 110 -15.73 27.74 7.82
N GLU A 111 -14.41 27.68 7.83
CA GLU A 111 -13.54 28.26 6.81
C GLU A 111 -12.37 27.31 6.55
N GLN A 112 -11.90 27.29 5.31
CA GLN A 112 -10.69 26.59 4.92
C GLN A 112 -9.56 27.60 4.82
N CYS A 113 -8.38 27.26 5.33
CA CYS A 113 -7.15 28.03 5.13
C CYS A 113 -6.18 27.23 4.26
N TYR A 114 -5.73 27.85 3.17
CA TYR A 114 -4.63 27.38 2.35
C TYR A 114 -3.34 27.98 2.90
N ASN A 115 -2.47 27.12 3.45
CA ASN A 115 -1.16 27.47 3.96
C ASN A 115 -0.13 27.26 2.83
N ILE A 116 0.43 28.34 2.31
CA ILE A 116 1.21 28.35 1.07
C ILE A 116 2.66 28.69 1.38
N GLY A 117 3.53 27.70 1.29
CA GLY A 117 4.96 27.84 1.49
C GLY A 117 5.62 28.37 0.23
N LEU A 118 6.36 29.48 0.37
CA LEU A 118 7.08 30.11 -0.71
C LEU A 118 8.61 30.00 -0.51
N GLY A 119 9.32 29.56 -1.54
CA GLY A 119 10.79 29.64 -1.59
C GLY A 119 11.30 31.04 -1.95
N SER A 120 10.46 31.87 -2.58
CA SER A 120 10.72 33.29 -2.83
C SER A 120 9.40 34.03 -3.09
N GLN A 121 9.43 35.37 -3.06
CA GLN A 121 8.21 36.17 -3.22
C GLN A 121 7.58 36.00 -4.61
N LEU A 122 6.24 35.90 -4.63
CA LEU A 122 5.47 35.84 -5.87
C LEU A 122 5.27 37.23 -6.47
N SER A 123 5.49 37.36 -7.78
CA SER A 123 5.03 38.53 -8.54
C SER A 123 3.50 38.67 -8.51
N SER A 124 2.98 39.88 -8.69
CA SER A 124 1.52 40.14 -8.73
C SER A 124 0.80 39.25 -9.75
N LYS A 125 1.39 39.05 -10.94
CA LYS A 125 0.84 38.16 -11.99
C LYS A 125 0.76 36.72 -11.53
N LYS A 126 1.83 36.19 -10.92
CA LYS A 126 1.86 34.81 -10.39
C LYS A 126 0.88 34.63 -9.24
N PHE A 127 0.76 35.64 -8.37
CA PHE A 127 -0.23 35.63 -7.28
C PHE A 127 -1.67 35.60 -7.81
N SER A 128 -1.98 36.29 -8.91
CA SER A 128 -3.29 36.19 -9.57
C SER A 128 -3.55 34.79 -10.13
N VAL A 129 -2.54 34.11 -10.68
CA VAL A 129 -2.67 32.71 -11.13
C VAL A 129 -2.92 31.78 -9.95
N LEU A 130 -2.20 31.96 -8.84
CA LEU A 130 -2.40 31.18 -7.61
C LEU A 130 -3.82 31.35 -7.05
N LYS A 131 -4.34 32.59 -7.01
CA LYS A 131 -5.73 32.85 -6.64
C LYS A 131 -6.71 32.16 -7.59
N TRP A 132 -6.43 32.22 -8.89
CA TRP A 132 -7.27 31.56 -9.89
C TRP A 132 -7.29 30.03 -9.74
N LEU A 133 -6.18 29.40 -9.34
CA LEU A 133 -6.13 27.97 -9.07
C LEU A 133 -6.92 27.56 -7.82
N LEU A 134 -6.96 28.41 -6.80
CA LEU A 134 -7.55 28.10 -5.50
C LEU A 134 -8.99 28.60 -5.35
N GLN A 135 -9.45 29.47 -6.26
CA GLN A 135 -10.83 29.92 -6.31
C GLN A 135 -11.68 28.89 -7.06
N GLU A 136 -12.91 28.65 -6.59
CA GLU A 136 -13.83 27.84 -7.37
C GLU A 136 -14.41 28.65 -8.53
N THR A 137 -14.58 28.00 -9.68
CA THR A 137 -15.03 28.62 -10.93
C THR A 137 -16.33 29.41 -10.78
N PHE A 138 -17.27 28.92 -9.96
CA PHE A 138 -18.61 29.49 -9.80
C PHE A 138 -18.78 30.34 -8.53
N GLU A 139 -17.78 30.39 -7.66
CA GLU A 139 -17.82 31.12 -6.39
C GLU A 139 -16.46 31.78 -6.06
N PRO A 140 -15.91 32.63 -6.95
CA PRO A 140 -14.62 33.26 -6.73
C PRO A 140 -14.60 34.23 -5.54
N GLU A 141 -15.74 34.85 -5.22
CA GLU A 141 -15.91 35.78 -4.09
C GLU A 141 -15.72 35.14 -2.72
N ASN A 142 -15.84 33.81 -2.67
CA ASN A 142 -15.68 33.01 -1.45
C ASN A 142 -14.21 32.77 -1.10
N LEU A 143 -13.24 33.23 -1.91
CA LEU A 143 -11.81 33.16 -1.62
C LEU A 143 -11.25 34.56 -1.27
N GLY A 144 -10.55 34.67 -0.14
CA GLY A 144 -10.00 35.92 0.38
C GLY A 144 -8.54 35.80 0.85
N THR A 145 -7.84 36.93 0.95
CA THR A 145 -6.51 37.02 1.60
C THR A 145 -6.61 37.25 3.11
N GLU A 146 -7.81 37.60 3.60
CA GLU A 146 -8.13 37.75 5.01
C GLU A 146 -9.16 36.70 5.41
N SER A 147 -9.16 36.31 6.69
CA SER A 147 -10.13 35.36 7.22
C SER A 147 -11.53 36.00 7.27
N PHE A 148 -12.51 35.30 6.72
CA PHE A 148 -13.94 35.61 6.79
C PHE A 148 -14.52 35.44 8.21
N LEU A 149 -13.79 34.74 9.10
CA LEU A 149 -14.18 34.52 10.49
C LEU A 149 -13.73 35.65 11.43
N GLN A 150 -12.63 36.36 11.12
CA GLN A 150 -11.99 37.34 12.02
C GLN A 150 -12.81 38.61 12.33
N LYS A 151 -13.96 38.82 11.68
CA LYS A 151 -14.76 40.06 11.78
C LYS A 151 -16.17 39.87 12.34
N LYS A 152 -16.57 38.66 12.72
CA LYS A 152 -17.94 38.37 13.17
C LYS A 152 -18.04 38.37 14.69
N ARG A 153 -18.42 39.51 15.27
CA ARG A 153 -18.89 39.59 16.66
C ARG A 153 -20.42 39.62 16.67
N LYS A 154 -21.04 38.70 17.41
CA LYS A 154 -22.48 38.72 17.70
C LYS A 154 -22.68 39.21 19.13
N GLN A 155 -23.61 40.14 19.34
CA GLN A 155 -23.89 40.66 20.68
C GLN A 155 -24.31 39.53 21.62
N GLY A 156 -23.66 39.44 22.78
CA GLY A 156 -23.95 38.44 23.81
C GLY A 156 -23.36 37.05 23.58
N LEU A 157 -22.54 36.83 22.55
CA LEU A 157 -21.88 35.55 22.27
C LEU A 157 -20.35 35.68 22.28
N VAL A 158 -19.67 34.66 22.79
CA VAL A 158 -18.21 34.55 22.82
C VAL A 158 -17.74 33.74 21.59
N PRO A 159 -16.85 34.28 20.75
CA PRO A 159 -16.28 33.55 19.62
C PRO A 159 -15.05 32.74 20.05
N VAL A 160 -15.00 31.45 19.71
CA VAL A 160 -13.83 30.57 19.89
C VAL A 160 -13.45 29.99 18.53
N ILE A 161 -12.18 30.10 18.13
CA ILE A 161 -11.68 29.51 16.88
C ILE A 161 -10.84 28.28 17.19
N VAL A 162 -11.20 27.16 16.58
CA VAL A 162 -10.39 25.93 16.55
C VAL A 162 -9.88 25.72 15.14
N GLU A 163 -8.57 25.69 14.96
CA GLU A 163 -7.93 25.37 13.69
C GLU A 163 -7.24 24.03 13.77
N VAL A 164 -7.51 23.15 12.80
CA VAL A 164 -6.90 21.83 12.68
C VAL A 164 -6.34 21.63 11.28
N GLY A 165 -5.20 20.97 11.18
CA GLY A 165 -4.57 20.69 9.89
C GLY A 165 -3.55 19.57 9.99
N PRO A 166 -2.91 19.21 8.87
CA PRO A 166 -1.89 18.17 8.83
C PRO A 166 -0.74 18.45 9.79
N ARG A 167 -0.13 17.39 10.31
CA ARG A 167 1.12 17.51 11.08
C ARG A 167 2.23 18.05 10.18
N LEU A 168 3.00 19.03 10.66
CA LEU A 168 3.99 19.75 9.84
C LEU A 168 5.16 18.89 9.38
N SER A 169 5.47 17.82 10.12
CA SER A 169 6.50 16.82 9.78
C SER A 169 6.14 15.96 8.57
N PHE A 170 4.94 16.13 7.99
CA PHE A 170 4.43 15.27 6.92
C PHE A 170 3.77 16.08 5.81
N THR A 171 4.04 15.72 4.55
CA THR A 171 3.42 16.35 3.38
C THR A 171 2.27 15.49 2.88
N THR A 172 1.06 16.06 2.84
CA THR A 172 -0.12 15.33 2.37
C THR A 172 -0.05 15.00 0.88
N ALA A 173 -0.76 13.96 0.45
CA ALA A 173 -0.97 13.68 -0.96
C ALA A 173 -1.68 14.85 -1.67
N TRP A 174 -2.57 15.57 -0.96
CA TRP A 174 -3.18 16.79 -1.47
C TRP A 174 -2.13 17.86 -1.78
N SER A 175 -1.21 18.12 -0.86
CA SER A 175 -0.11 19.08 -1.05
C SER A 175 0.79 18.70 -2.21
N THR A 176 1.16 17.43 -2.31
CA THR A 176 2.00 16.91 -3.41
C THR A 176 1.36 17.20 -4.77
N ASN A 177 0.06 16.88 -4.91
CA ASN A 177 -0.68 17.13 -6.14
C ASN A 177 -0.91 18.63 -6.40
N ALA A 178 -1.19 19.42 -5.36
CA ALA A 178 -1.43 20.87 -5.48
C ALA A 178 -0.15 21.63 -5.88
N VAL A 179 1.01 21.25 -5.33
CA VAL A 179 2.32 21.78 -5.74
C VAL A 179 2.63 21.40 -7.18
N ALA A 180 2.37 20.14 -7.59
CA ALA A 180 2.57 19.72 -8.98
C ALA A 180 1.72 20.54 -9.97
N ILE A 181 0.48 20.90 -9.60
CA ILE A 181 -0.37 21.81 -10.38
C ILE A 181 0.26 23.22 -10.43
N CYS A 182 0.70 23.75 -9.29
CA CYS A 182 1.35 25.06 -9.22
C CYS A 182 2.59 25.13 -10.13
N GLN A 183 3.46 24.13 -10.07
CA GLN A 183 4.64 24.02 -10.93
C GLN A 183 4.25 23.95 -12.41
N ALA A 184 3.24 23.17 -12.78
CA ALA A 184 2.74 23.08 -14.15
C ALA A 184 2.16 24.42 -14.67
N CYS A 185 1.67 25.28 -13.78
CA CYS A 185 1.22 26.64 -14.08
C CYS A 185 2.33 27.71 -14.00
N GLY A 186 3.60 27.31 -13.80
CA GLY A 186 4.74 28.21 -13.73
C GLY A 186 4.93 28.90 -12.37
N LEU A 187 4.26 28.44 -11.32
CA LEU A 187 4.41 28.90 -9.93
C LEU A 187 5.50 28.08 -9.22
N THR A 188 6.72 28.14 -9.74
CA THR A 188 7.89 27.39 -9.23
C THR A 188 8.33 27.82 -7.83
N GLU A 189 7.87 28.98 -7.35
CA GLU A 189 8.16 29.47 -6.01
C GLU A 189 7.34 28.77 -4.92
N VAL A 190 6.23 28.09 -5.27
CA VAL A 190 5.42 27.34 -4.32
C VAL A 190 6.06 25.97 -4.09
N ASN A 191 6.64 25.76 -2.91
CA ASN A 191 7.29 24.49 -2.55
C ASN A 191 6.41 23.59 -1.67
N ARG A 192 5.41 24.15 -0.98
CA ARG A 192 4.44 23.41 -0.17
C ARG A 192 3.11 24.12 -0.14
N LEU A 193 2.02 23.37 -0.22
CA LEU A 193 0.68 23.93 -0.19
C LEU A 193 -0.21 22.99 0.61
N GLU A 194 -0.63 23.39 1.81
CA GLU A 194 -1.46 22.57 2.70
C GLU A 194 -2.81 23.23 3.00
N ARG A 195 -3.78 22.42 3.44
CA ARG A 195 -5.10 22.88 3.88
C ARG A 195 -5.28 22.67 5.38
N SER A 196 -5.68 23.71 6.10
CA SER A 196 -6.24 23.61 7.44
C SER A 196 -7.72 24.00 7.44
N ARG A 197 -8.45 23.54 8.45
CA ARG A 197 -9.88 23.75 8.65
C ARG A 197 -10.07 24.56 9.92
N ARG A 198 -10.85 25.63 9.82
CA ARG A 198 -11.10 26.58 10.90
C ARG A 198 -12.58 26.53 11.27
N TYR A 199 -12.85 26.35 12.55
CA TYR A 199 -14.18 26.27 13.13
C TYR A 199 -14.37 27.43 14.09
N LEU A 200 -15.23 28.39 13.74
CA LEU A 200 -15.67 29.45 14.65
C LEU A 200 -16.92 28.98 15.38
N LEU A 201 -16.76 28.75 16.69
CA LEU A 201 -17.83 28.41 17.61
C LEU A 201 -18.36 29.71 18.22
N PHE A 202 -19.66 29.95 18.12
CA PHE A 202 -20.32 30.97 18.95
C PHE A 202 -20.90 30.30 20.18
N THR A 203 -20.55 30.83 21.35
CA THR A 203 -20.97 30.28 22.63
C THR A 203 -21.65 31.30 23.53
N THR A 204 -22.58 30.85 24.38
CA THR A 204 -23.25 31.72 25.36
C THR A 204 -22.34 32.12 26.53
N SER A 205 -21.24 31.39 26.74
CA SER A 205 -20.23 31.62 27.78
C SER A 205 -18.87 31.07 27.32
N GLU A 206 -17.79 31.43 28.01
CA GLU A 206 -16.46 30.90 27.71
C GLU A 206 -16.42 29.38 27.85
N LEU A 207 -15.85 28.70 26.84
CA LEU A 207 -15.56 27.27 26.91
C LEU A 207 -14.27 27.04 27.69
N GLN A 208 -14.23 25.96 28.46
CA GLN A 208 -13.01 25.52 29.12
C GLN A 208 -12.09 24.80 28.13
N ASP A 209 -10.78 24.78 28.41
CA ASP A 209 -9.76 24.14 27.54
C ASP A 209 -10.10 22.68 27.22
N HIS A 210 -10.63 21.92 28.18
CA HIS A 210 -11.03 20.54 27.95
C HIS A 210 -12.15 20.42 26.90
N GLN A 211 -13.11 21.35 26.88
CA GLN A 211 -14.21 21.37 25.90
C GLN A 211 -13.71 21.73 24.51
N ILE A 212 -12.71 22.61 24.42
CA ILE A 212 -12.04 22.96 23.16
C ILE A 212 -11.28 21.75 22.62
N ASN A 213 -10.58 21.02 23.49
CA ASN A 213 -9.84 19.81 23.12
C ASN A 213 -10.78 18.66 22.71
N GLU A 214 -11.93 18.50 23.38
CA GLU A 214 -12.98 17.55 23.00
C GLU A 214 -13.57 17.91 21.63
N PHE A 215 -13.85 19.20 21.38
CA PHE A 215 -14.30 19.65 20.06
C PHE A 215 -13.26 19.38 18.98
N ALA A 216 -12.00 19.72 19.25
CA ALA A 216 -10.90 19.43 18.34
C ALA A 216 -10.87 17.93 18.01
N SER A 217 -10.94 17.06 19.02
CA SER A 217 -10.92 15.59 18.86
C SER A 217 -12.10 15.05 18.05
N MET A 218 -13.20 15.79 17.94
CA MET A 218 -14.33 15.44 17.06
C MET A 218 -14.09 15.78 15.58
N VAL A 219 -13.22 16.75 15.28
CA VAL A 219 -13.08 17.31 13.92
C VAL A 219 -11.75 17.02 13.23
N HIS A 220 -10.75 16.52 13.95
CA HIS A 220 -9.47 16.08 13.37
C HIS A 220 -9.21 14.59 13.62
N ASP A 221 -8.48 13.99 12.70
CA ASP A 221 -7.90 12.67 12.91
C ASP A 221 -6.59 12.82 13.69
N ARG A 222 -6.59 12.37 14.96
CA ARG A 222 -5.40 12.44 15.84
C ARG A 222 -4.14 11.81 15.23
N MET A 223 -4.31 10.85 14.32
CA MET A 223 -3.21 10.09 13.73
C MET A 223 -2.51 10.90 12.62
N THR A 224 -3.25 11.69 11.86
CA THR A 224 -2.75 12.42 10.67
C THR A 224 -2.69 13.93 10.84
N GLU A 225 -3.44 14.48 11.80
CA GLU A 225 -3.67 15.91 11.98
C GLU A 225 -3.38 16.36 13.41
N CYS A 226 -3.30 17.68 13.60
CA CYS A 226 -3.13 18.32 14.89
C CYS A 226 -3.84 19.69 14.94
N VAL A 227 -4.03 20.19 16.16
CA VAL A 227 -4.55 21.54 16.41
C VAL A 227 -3.44 22.57 16.18
N TYR A 228 -3.73 23.63 15.43
CA TYR A 228 -2.83 24.77 15.27
C TYR A 228 -3.16 25.82 16.34
N ALA A 229 -2.30 25.92 17.36
CA ALA A 229 -2.46 26.90 18.43
C ALA A 229 -2.29 28.35 17.95
N GLN A 230 -1.53 28.55 16.88
CA GLN A 230 -1.27 29.84 16.27
C GLN A 230 -1.28 29.70 14.75
N LYS A 231 -1.49 30.83 14.06
CA LYS A 231 -1.39 30.90 12.61
C LYS A 231 0.02 30.48 12.17
N LEU A 232 0.11 29.53 11.24
CA LEU A 232 1.40 29.05 10.72
C LEU A 232 2.20 30.17 10.07
N THR A 233 3.47 30.27 10.41
CA THR A 233 4.41 31.23 9.80
C THR A 233 5.50 30.55 8.98
N SER A 234 5.74 29.25 9.22
CA SER A 234 6.76 28.43 8.55
C SER A 234 6.31 26.97 8.49
N PHE A 235 6.82 26.23 7.50
CA PHE A 235 6.74 24.77 7.41
C PHE A 235 8.01 24.08 7.94
N GLU A 236 9.00 24.84 8.36
CA GLU A 236 10.23 24.30 8.96
C GLU A 236 9.91 23.56 10.25
N THR A 237 10.54 22.41 10.41
CA THR A 237 10.53 21.66 11.66
C THR A 237 11.93 21.70 12.26
N SER A 238 12.01 21.66 13.59
CA SER A 238 13.28 21.59 14.31
C SER A 238 13.82 20.16 14.43
N VAL A 239 13.32 19.24 13.60
CA VAL A 239 13.69 17.82 13.66
C VAL A 239 15.06 17.64 13.03
N VAL A 240 16.00 17.10 13.81
CA VAL A 240 17.33 16.73 13.35
C VAL A 240 17.30 15.23 13.01
N PRO A 241 17.67 14.82 11.79
CA PRO A 241 17.77 13.41 11.43
C PRO A 241 18.69 12.66 12.39
N GLU A 242 18.24 11.49 12.85
CA GLU A 242 19.03 10.67 13.74
C GLU A 242 20.30 10.12 13.07
N GLU A 243 21.40 10.10 13.82
CA GLU A 243 22.67 9.52 13.36
C GLU A 243 22.66 7.99 13.45
N ILE A 244 23.50 7.35 12.62
CA ILE A 244 23.71 5.90 12.67
C ILE A 244 24.41 5.54 13.98
N ARG A 245 23.90 4.51 14.67
CA ARG A 245 24.45 4.01 15.93
C ARG A 245 25.01 2.60 15.75
N TYR A 246 26.13 2.31 16.41
CA TYR A 246 26.69 0.96 16.49
C TYR A 246 26.23 0.26 17.77
N ILE A 247 25.68 -0.94 17.62
CA ILE A 247 25.18 -1.73 18.73
C ILE A 247 26.30 -2.67 19.21
N PRO A 248 26.72 -2.59 20.50
CA PRO A 248 27.91 -3.27 21.02
C PRO A 248 27.70 -4.78 21.25
N VAL A 249 27.36 -5.53 20.20
CA VAL A 249 27.14 -6.99 20.23
C VAL A 249 28.44 -7.77 20.42
N MET A 250 29.58 -7.25 19.96
CA MET A 250 30.90 -7.86 20.16
C MET A 250 31.28 -7.87 21.64
N GLU A 251 31.01 -6.76 22.32
CA GLU A 251 31.39 -6.54 23.72
C GLU A 251 30.34 -7.10 24.69
N ARG A 252 29.05 -6.89 24.40
CA ARG A 252 27.94 -7.19 25.32
C ARG A 252 27.10 -8.40 24.90
N GLY A 253 27.38 -8.98 23.73
CA GLY A 253 26.68 -10.16 23.23
C GLY A 253 25.17 -9.96 23.10
N ARG A 254 24.43 -11.04 23.37
CA ARG A 254 22.97 -11.12 23.27
C ARG A 254 22.24 -9.99 24.01
N LYS A 255 22.77 -9.52 25.15
CA LYS A 255 22.13 -8.46 25.94
C LYS A 255 21.98 -7.15 25.17
N ALA A 256 22.93 -6.79 24.32
CA ALA A 256 22.81 -5.60 23.48
C ALA A 256 21.69 -5.74 22.44
N LEU A 257 21.47 -6.95 21.91
CA LEU A 257 20.36 -7.23 21.00
C LEU A 257 19.00 -7.22 21.70
N GLU A 258 18.92 -7.73 22.93
CA GLU A 258 17.69 -7.69 23.74
C GLU A 258 17.24 -6.26 24.03
N GLU A 259 18.19 -5.38 24.37
CA GLU A 259 17.92 -3.96 24.65
C GLU A 259 17.41 -3.22 23.41
N ILE A 260 18.10 -3.33 22.27
CA ILE A 260 17.68 -2.65 21.04
C ILE A 260 16.39 -3.26 20.44
N ASN A 261 16.16 -4.57 20.62
CA ASN A 261 14.92 -5.23 20.23
C ASN A 261 13.71 -4.64 20.97
N LEU A 262 13.86 -4.33 22.26
CA LEU A 262 12.82 -3.67 23.05
C LEU A 262 12.68 -2.20 22.68
N GLU A 263 13.79 -1.47 22.52
CA GLU A 263 13.80 -0.05 22.16
C GLU A 263 13.13 0.21 20.80
N MET A 264 13.46 -0.60 19.79
CA MET A 264 13.00 -0.40 18.41
C MET A 264 11.82 -1.29 18.01
N GLY A 265 11.38 -2.21 18.87
CA GLY A 265 10.24 -3.08 18.61
C GLY A 265 10.46 -4.09 17.47
N PHE A 266 11.66 -4.66 17.33
CA PHE A 266 11.97 -5.60 16.23
C PHE A 266 11.19 -6.92 16.30
N ALA A 267 10.60 -7.24 17.44
CA ALA A 267 9.87 -8.49 17.69
C ALA A 267 10.74 -9.76 17.47
N PHE A 268 12.05 -9.68 17.72
CA PHE A 268 12.92 -10.84 17.72
C PHE A 268 12.56 -11.81 18.84
N ASP A 269 12.43 -13.10 18.48
CA ASP A 269 12.28 -14.18 19.45
C ASP A 269 13.64 -14.73 19.92
N ASP A 270 13.61 -15.72 20.81
CA ASP A 270 14.83 -16.33 21.36
C ASP A 270 15.74 -16.96 20.30
N GLN A 271 15.18 -17.48 19.20
CA GLN A 271 15.96 -18.08 18.11
C GLN A 271 16.61 -16.98 17.27
N ASP A 272 15.89 -15.89 17.02
CA ASP A 272 16.40 -14.73 16.29
C ASP A 272 17.57 -14.09 17.06
N LEU A 273 17.41 -13.85 18.37
CA LEU A 273 18.45 -13.27 19.23
C LEU A 273 19.73 -14.14 19.27
N GLU A 274 19.57 -15.45 19.36
CA GLU A 274 20.70 -16.39 19.34
C GLU A 274 21.42 -16.37 17.99
N PHE A 275 20.64 -16.46 16.90
CA PHE A 275 21.17 -16.48 15.54
C PHE A 275 21.92 -15.19 15.20
N TYR A 276 21.33 -14.02 15.45
CA TYR A 276 21.99 -12.74 15.14
C TYR A 276 23.17 -12.45 16.07
N THR A 277 23.13 -12.89 17.33
CA THR A 277 24.31 -12.80 18.21
C THR A 277 25.48 -13.58 17.60
N LYS A 278 25.23 -14.80 17.14
CA LYS A 278 26.24 -15.64 16.50
C LYS A 278 26.73 -15.03 15.18
N LEU A 279 25.81 -14.60 14.33
CA LEU A 279 26.12 -13.98 13.03
C LEU A 279 27.09 -12.81 13.19
N PHE A 280 26.81 -11.86 14.09
CA PHE A 280 27.67 -10.69 14.27
C PHE A 280 28.97 -10.99 15.01
N ARG A 281 28.98 -11.92 15.98
CA ARG A 281 30.19 -12.23 16.76
C ARG A 281 31.15 -13.19 16.09
N GLU A 282 30.63 -14.22 15.44
CA GLU A 282 31.42 -15.34 14.91
C GLU A 282 31.68 -15.21 13.42
N ASP A 283 30.67 -14.79 12.64
CA ASP A 283 30.75 -14.77 11.17
C ASP A 283 31.21 -13.41 10.64
N ILE A 284 30.48 -12.33 10.95
CA ILE A 284 30.77 -10.97 10.46
C ILE A 284 31.89 -10.31 11.29
N LYS A 285 31.98 -10.63 12.59
CA LYS A 285 33.02 -10.18 13.54
C LYS A 285 33.11 -8.66 13.70
N ARG A 286 31.96 -7.97 13.72
CA ARG A 286 31.84 -6.55 14.05
C ARG A 286 30.50 -6.24 14.69
N ASN A 287 30.41 -5.06 15.29
CA ASN A 287 29.15 -4.52 15.77
C ASN A 287 28.21 -4.18 14.58
N PRO A 288 26.93 -4.57 14.64
CA PRO A 288 25.93 -4.10 13.69
C PRO A 288 25.60 -2.63 13.90
N THR A 289 25.14 -1.97 12.85
CA THR A 289 24.45 -0.68 12.97
C THR A 289 22.98 -0.88 13.38
N ASN A 290 22.34 0.17 13.92
CA ASN A 290 20.89 0.18 14.10
C ASN A 290 20.13 0.00 12.76
N VAL A 291 20.69 0.51 11.66
CA VAL A 291 20.11 0.36 10.31
C VAL A 291 20.13 -1.11 9.87
N GLU A 292 21.21 -1.85 10.12
CA GLU A 292 21.30 -3.28 9.79
C GLU A 292 20.34 -4.13 10.60
N LEU A 293 20.21 -3.86 11.90
CA LEU A 293 19.25 -4.61 12.73
C LEU A 293 17.81 -4.31 12.34
N PHE A 294 17.50 -3.05 11.98
CA PHE A 294 16.20 -2.69 11.44
C PHE A 294 15.94 -3.38 10.09
N ASP A 295 16.93 -3.38 9.20
CA ASP A 295 16.87 -4.07 7.90
C ASP A 295 16.57 -5.57 8.04
N ILE A 296 17.28 -6.23 8.95
CA ILE A 296 17.09 -7.64 9.29
C ILE A 296 15.72 -7.89 9.91
N ALA A 297 15.28 -7.03 10.85
CA ALA A 297 13.98 -7.16 11.51
C ALA A 297 12.82 -7.11 10.51
N GLN A 298 12.91 -6.21 9.54
CA GLN A 298 11.88 -6.07 8.52
C GLN A 298 11.88 -7.24 7.53
N SER A 299 13.04 -7.59 6.96
CA SER A 299 13.12 -8.66 5.95
C SER A 299 12.86 -10.05 6.53
N ASN A 300 13.12 -10.25 7.82
CA ASN A 300 12.92 -11.55 8.49
C ASN A 300 11.71 -11.61 9.44
N SER A 301 10.81 -10.63 9.37
CA SER A 301 9.53 -10.65 10.07
C SER A 301 8.64 -11.84 9.64
N GLU A 302 7.63 -12.19 10.46
CA GLU A 302 6.62 -13.18 10.08
C GLU A 302 5.86 -12.76 8.81
N HIS A 303 5.62 -11.45 8.66
CA HIS A 303 4.95 -10.89 7.49
C HIS A 303 5.73 -11.18 6.19
N SER A 304 7.06 -11.01 6.20
CA SER A 304 7.88 -11.14 4.99
C SER A 304 8.32 -12.58 4.70
N ARG A 305 8.61 -13.40 5.73
CA ARG A 305 9.15 -14.76 5.54
C ARG A 305 8.13 -15.88 5.75
N HIS A 306 6.96 -15.57 6.29
CA HIS A 306 5.90 -16.53 6.56
C HIS A 306 6.40 -17.76 7.34
N TRP A 307 7.10 -17.54 8.47
CA TRP A 307 7.70 -18.62 9.25
C TRP A 307 6.65 -19.64 9.68
N PHE A 308 5.42 -19.19 9.97
CA PHE A 308 4.33 -20.10 10.29
C PHE A 308 3.97 -21.04 9.13
N PHE A 309 3.92 -20.53 7.90
CA PHE A 309 3.55 -21.34 6.73
C PHE A 309 4.66 -22.30 6.29
N SER A 310 5.92 -21.96 6.53
CA SER A 310 7.10 -22.74 6.13
C SER A 310 7.72 -23.57 7.27
N GLY A 311 7.31 -23.31 8.51
CA GLY A 311 7.85 -23.90 9.73
C GLY A 311 7.38 -25.32 10.03
N LYS A 312 8.02 -25.93 11.04
CA LYS A 312 7.68 -27.27 11.53
C LYS A 312 6.48 -27.19 12.48
N ILE A 313 5.38 -27.85 12.14
CA ILE A 313 4.16 -27.86 12.97
C ILE A 313 4.05 -29.18 13.71
N PHE A 314 3.86 -29.11 15.03
CA PHE A 314 3.53 -30.25 15.89
C PHE A 314 2.09 -30.12 16.37
N ILE A 315 1.29 -31.17 16.21
CA ILE A 315 -0.09 -31.24 16.73
C ILE A 315 -0.17 -32.44 17.68
N ASP A 316 -0.54 -32.18 18.94
CA ASP A 316 -0.59 -33.18 20.03
C ASP A 316 0.74 -33.96 20.14
N GLY A 317 1.86 -33.23 20.05
CA GLY A 317 3.22 -33.78 20.12
C GLY A 317 3.73 -34.46 18.84
N GLN A 318 2.90 -34.65 17.81
CA GLN A 318 3.31 -35.30 16.57
C GLN A 318 3.73 -34.29 15.51
N LEU A 319 4.88 -34.50 14.88
CA LEU A 319 5.36 -33.68 13.75
C LEU A 319 4.48 -33.93 12.51
N MET A 320 3.96 -32.87 11.92
CA MET A 320 3.20 -32.94 10.67
C MET A 320 4.14 -33.17 9.48
N SER A 321 3.74 -34.05 8.55
CA SER A 321 4.57 -34.47 7.40
C SER A 321 4.72 -33.41 6.31
N ARG A 322 3.87 -32.36 6.32
CA ARG A 322 3.90 -31.25 5.38
C ARG A 322 3.73 -29.93 6.13
N THR A 323 4.43 -28.91 5.66
CA THR A 323 4.19 -27.50 6.03
C THR A 323 2.90 -26.99 5.38
N LEU A 324 2.35 -25.89 5.88
CA LEU A 324 1.16 -25.28 5.26
C LEU A 324 1.43 -24.83 3.82
N MET A 325 2.61 -24.26 3.56
CA MET A 325 3.02 -23.87 2.21
C MET A 325 3.10 -25.08 1.27
N GLN A 326 3.58 -26.24 1.74
CA GLN A 326 3.56 -27.47 0.94
C GLN A 326 2.14 -27.98 0.67
N ILE A 327 1.20 -27.81 1.61
CA ILE A 327 -0.21 -28.14 1.38
C ILE A 327 -0.78 -27.24 0.27
N VAL A 328 -0.53 -25.93 0.32
CA VAL A 328 -0.97 -24.98 -0.71
C VAL A 328 -0.35 -25.33 -2.07
N LYS A 329 0.98 -25.50 -2.14
CA LYS A 329 1.71 -25.88 -3.38
C LYS A 329 1.27 -27.22 -3.97
N SER A 330 0.76 -28.15 -3.15
CA SER A 330 0.28 -29.45 -3.64
C SER A 330 -0.93 -29.34 -4.57
N THR A 331 -1.70 -28.26 -4.49
CA THR A 331 -2.84 -28.00 -5.39
C THR A 331 -2.36 -27.75 -6.84
N LEU A 332 -1.28 -26.98 -7.01
CA LEU A 332 -0.64 -26.75 -8.30
C LEU A 332 0.03 -28.01 -8.84
N GLN A 333 0.70 -28.79 -7.97
CA GLN A 333 1.29 -30.07 -8.36
C GLN A 333 0.24 -31.08 -8.83
N ALA A 334 -0.93 -31.09 -8.18
CA ALA A 334 -2.04 -31.97 -8.55
C ALA A 334 -2.71 -31.57 -9.86
N ASN A 335 -2.71 -30.28 -10.22
CA ASN A 335 -3.30 -29.78 -11.45
C ASN A 335 -2.54 -28.56 -12.02
N PRO A 336 -1.47 -28.78 -12.80
CA PRO A 336 -0.67 -27.69 -13.37
C PRO A 336 -1.28 -27.08 -14.64
N ASN A 337 -2.39 -27.62 -15.15
CA ASN A 337 -2.78 -27.58 -16.57
C ASN A 337 -2.86 -26.20 -17.23
N ASN A 338 -3.03 -25.12 -16.47
CA ASN A 338 -3.12 -23.77 -17.01
C ASN A 338 -2.33 -22.71 -16.23
N SER A 339 -1.56 -23.05 -15.19
CA SER A 339 -0.76 -22.04 -14.48
C SER A 339 0.49 -21.70 -15.29
N VAL A 340 0.72 -20.41 -15.55
CA VAL A 340 1.94 -19.90 -16.20
C VAL A 340 2.89 -19.24 -15.20
N ILE A 341 2.33 -18.68 -14.12
CA ILE A 341 3.05 -18.15 -12.96
C ILE A 341 2.38 -18.68 -11.69
N GLY A 342 3.18 -19.26 -10.79
CA GLY A 342 2.73 -19.73 -9.49
C GLY A 342 3.89 -19.87 -8.52
N PHE A 343 3.78 -19.23 -7.35
CA PHE A 343 4.77 -19.25 -6.25
C PHE A 343 6.20 -18.82 -6.63
N LYS A 344 6.35 -17.94 -7.62
CA LYS A 344 7.66 -17.46 -8.10
C LYS A 344 7.67 -15.97 -8.49
N ASP A 345 6.63 -15.24 -8.09
CA ASP A 345 6.41 -13.83 -8.42
C ASP A 345 5.41 -13.24 -7.42
N ASN A 346 5.19 -11.93 -7.48
CA ASN A 346 4.28 -11.15 -6.63
C ASN A 346 2.81 -11.56 -6.85
N SER A 347 2.52 -12.18 -8.00
CA SER A 347 1.19 -12.62 -8.36
C SER A 347 1.19 -14.01 -9.01
N SER A 348 0.00 -14.49 -9.31
CA SER A 348 -0.23 -15.70 -10.07
C SER A 348 -0.89 -15.38 -11.41
N ALA A 349 -0.61 -16.19 -12.41
CA ALA A 349 -1.26 -16.07 -13.70
C ALA A 349 -1.59 -17.44 -14.29
N ILE A 350 -2.72 -17.50 -14.98
CA ILE A 350 -3.15 -18.64 -15.78
C ILE A 350 -3.11 -18.27 -17.26
N ARG A 351 -2.89 -19.29 -18.11
CA ARG A 351 -2.86 -19.12 -19.56
C ARG A 351 -4.17 -18.51 -20.04
N GLY A 352 -4.06 -17.44 -20.81
CA GLY A 352 -5.19 -16.76 -21.42
C GLY A 352 -5.30 -17.04 -22.91
N PHE A 353 -5.52 -16.00 -23.70
CA PHE A 353 -5.95 -16.12 -25.10
C PHE A 353 -5.35 -15.01 -25.98
N PRO A 354 -5.35 -15.20 -27.31
CA PRO A 354 -5.11 -14.10 -28.24
C PRO A 354 -6.23 -13.07 -28.16
N VAL A 355 -5.87 -11.83 -27.83
CA VAL A 355 -6.79 -10.69 -27.72
C VAL A 355 -6.36 -9.59 -28.69
N LYS A 356 -7.32 -8.96 -29.35
CA LYS A 356 -7.10 -7.74 -30.13
C LYS A 356 -7.23 -6.52 -29.22
N GLN A 357 -6.17 -5.74 -29.08
CA GLN A 357 -6.15 -4.53 -28.26
C GLN A 357 -5.67 -3.32 -29.07
N LEU A 358 -6.17 -2.13 -28.71
CA LEU A 358 -5.59 -0.88 -29.17
C LEU A 358 -4.30 -0.60 -28.40
N ARG A 359 -3.16 -0.52 -29.11
CA ARG A 359 -1.85 -0.19 -28.54
C ARG A 359 -1.22 0.98 -29.29
N PRO A 360 -0.37 1.80 -28.63
CA PRO A 360 0.38 2.85 -29.32
C PRO A 360 1.36 2.25 -30.32
N VAL A 361 1.44 2.84 -31.52
CA VAL A 361 2.41 2.44 -32.56
C VAL A 361 3.86 2.69 -32.10
N GLN A 362 4.07 3.72 -31.28
CA GLN A 362 5.35 4.08 -30.68
C GLN A 362 5.16 4.33 -29.17
N PRO A 363 5.13 3.27 -28.34
CA PRO A 363 4.98 3.38 -26.89
C PRO A 363 6.01 4.34 -26.27
N GLY A 364 5.59 5.10 -25.26
CA GLY A 364 6.44 6.12 -24.62
C GLY A 364 6.52 7.46 -25.38
N SER A 365 5.85 7.60 -26.53
CA SER A 365 5.80 8.84 -27.32
C SER A 365 4.37 9.18 -27.76
N VAL A 366 4.18 10.39 -28.30
CA VAL A 366 2.88 10.78 -28.89
C VAL A 366 2.73 10.11 -30.26
N CYS A 367 1.76 9.20 -30.38
CA CYS A 367 1.53 8.45 -31.61
C CYS A 367 0.06 7.99 -31.75
N PRO A 368 -0.37 7.58 -32.95
CA PRO A 368 -1.65 6.90 -33.14
C PRO A 368 -1.71 5.55 -32.41
N LEU A 369 -2.93 5.10 -32.13
CA LEU A 369 -3.20 3.73 -31.67
C LEU A 369 -3.51 2.84 -32.88
N ASP A 370 -3.08 1.58 -32.83
CA ASP A 370 -3.44 0.56 -33.81
C ASP A 370 -3.91 -0.72 -33.11
N VAL A 371 -4.71 -1.52 -33.82
CA VAL A 371 -5.22 -2.80 -33.30
C VAL A 371 -4.18 -3.89 -33.53
N ALA A 372 -3.62 -4.41 -32.44
CA ALA A 372 -2.67 -5.53 -32.48
C ALA A 372 -3.21 -6.74 -31.73
N ALA A 373 -2.88 -7.94 -32.23
CA ALA A 373 -3.22 -9.21 -31.56
C ALA A 373 -2.06 -9.65 -30.68
N HIS A 374 -2.35 -9.94 -29.40
CA HIS A 374 -1.36 -10.38 -28.41
C HIS A 374 -1.92 -11.54 -27.59
N GLU A 375 -1.04 -12.46 -27.19
CA GLU A 375 -1.38 -13.50 -26.23
C GLU A 375 -1.34 -12.91 -24.83
N LEU A 376 -2.50 -12.76 -24.20
CA LEU A 376 -2.64 -12.17 -22.87
C LEU A 376 -3.11 -13.23 -21.88
N ASP A 377 -2.28 -13.49 -20.89
CA ASP A 377 -2.57 -14.37 -19.77
C ASP A 377 -3.35 -13.62 -18.68
N ILE A 378 -4.14 -14.36 -17.89
CA ILE A 378 -5.04 -13.81 -16.88
C ILE A 378 -4.32 -13.85 -15.54
N LEU A 379 -4.14 -12.68 -14.92
CA LEU A 379 -3.44 -12.51 -13.66
C LEU A 379 -4.44 -12.33 -12.51
N PHE A 380 -4.12 -12.91 -11.35
CA PHE A 380 -4.84 -12.66 -10.12
C PHE A 380 -3.88 -12.53 -8.92
N THR A 381 -4.01 -11.42 -8.19
CA THR A 381 -3.38 -11.18 -6.89
C THR A 381 -4.43 -10.86 -5.83
N ALA A 382 -4.13 -11.15 -4.57
CA ALA A 382 -4.95 -10.82 -3.42
C ALA A 382 -4.10 -10.56 -2.18
N GLU A 383 -4.44 -9.50 -1.46
CA GLU A 383 -3.74 -9.04 -0.27
C GLU A 383 -4.74 -8.66 0.84
N THR A 384 -4.21 -8.42 2.04
CA THR A 384 -4.99 -7.84 3.13
C THR A 384 -4.22 -6.75 3.87
N HIS A 385 -4.91 -5.69 4.31
CA HIS A 385 -4.28 -4.59 5.06
C HIS A 385 -4.91 -4.37 6.43
N ASN A 386 -4.92 -5.43 7.23
CA ASN A 386 -5.74 -5.56 8.43
C ASN A 386 -5.35 -4.62 9.57
N PHE A 387 -4.07 -4.60 9.97
CA PHE A 387 -3.62 -3.83 11.13
C PHE A 387 -3.68 -2.32 10.89
N PRO A 388 -3.14 -1.78 9.78
CA PRO A 388 -3.28 -0.35 9.50
C PRO A 388 -4.74 0.10 9.39
N CYS A 389 -5.62 -0.76 8.83
CA CYS A 389 -7.05 -0.45 8.81
C CYS A 389 -7.73 -0.44 10.19
N ALA A 390 -7.12 -1.08 11.21
CA ALA A 390 -7.60 -0.99 12.58
C ALA A 390 -7.22 0.34 13.24
N VAL A 391 -6.09 0.93 12.84
CA VAL A 391 -5.52 2.15 13.44
C VAL A 391 -6.02 3.40 12.72
N ALA A 392 -5.81 3.48 11.41
CA ALA A 392 -6.19 4.60 10.55
C ALA A 392 -6.88 4.04 9.29
N PRO A 393 -8.21 3.78 9.34
CA PRO A 393 -8.87 2.93 8.36
C PRO A 393 -8.87 3.47 6.92
N TYR A 394 -9.01 4.79 6.75
CA TYR A 394 -9.01 5.41 5.42
C TYR A 394 -7.65 5.25 4.72
N PRO A 395 -6.52 5.77 5.26
CA PRO A 395 -5.22 5.61 4.60
C PRO A 395 -4.76 4.15 4.57
N GLY A 396 -5.09 3.33 5.58
CA GLY A 396 -4.79 1.91 5.56
C GLY A 396 -5.48 1.16 4.42
N ALA A 397 -6.69 1.56 4.02
CA ALA A 397 -7.38 0.95 2.90
C ALA A 397 -6.91 1.49 1.54
N GLU A 398 -6.52 2.76 1.47
CA GLU A 398 -5.87 3.35 0.30
C GLU A 398 -4.60 2.57 -0.06
N THR A 399 -3.69 2.38 0.89
CA THR A 399 -2.44 1.65 0.65
C THR A 399 -2.65 0.15 0.45
N GLY A 400 -3.77 -0.40 0.94
CA GLY A 400 -4.14 -1.79 0.72
C GLY A 400 -4.68 -2.02 -0.69
N ALA A 401 -5.31 -1.01 -1.29
CA ALA A 401 -5.59 -1.00 -2.72
C ALA A 401 -4.30 -0.75 -3.52
N GLY A 402 -3.51 0.25 -3.13
CA GLY A 402 -2.28 0.66 -3.81
C GLY A 402 -1.20 -0.42 -3.88
N GLY A 403 -0.88 -1.09 -2.78
CA GLY A 403 0.10 -2.20 -2.74
C GLY A 403 -0.27 -3.31 -3.70
N ARG A 404 -1.51 -3.79 -3.61
CA ARG A 404 -2.05 -4.81 -4.51
C ARG A 404 -2.10 -4.36 -5.99
N ILE A 405 -2.32 -3.08 -6.29
CA ILE A 405 -2.16 -2.55 -7.66
C ILE A 405 -0.70 -2.71 -8.12
N ARG A 406 0.26 -2.43 -7.25
CA ARG A 406 1.69 -2.58 -7.58
C ARG A 406 2.08 -4.03 -7.81
N ASP A 407 1.64 -4.96 -6.97
CA ASP A 407 1.81 -6.40 -7.21
C ASP A 407 1.29 -6.81 -8.59
N THR A 408 0.14 -6.25 -8.97
CA THR A 408 -0.45 -6.50 -10.28
C THR A 408 0.52 -6.05 -11.37
N HIS A 409 0.89 -4.77 -11.43
CA HIS A 409 1.75 -4.28 -12.52
C HIS A 409 3.20 -4.75 -12.45
N ALA A 410 3.70 -5.21 -11.30
CA ALA A 410 5.07 -5.68 -11.09
C ALA A 410 5.23 -7.19 -11.34
N THR A 411 4.16 -7.88 -11.75
CA THR A 411 4.25 -9.30 -12.12
C THR A 411 5.01 -9.47 -13.43
N GLY A 412 5.92 -10.44 -13.49
CA GLY A 412 6.80 -10.66 -14.62
C GLY A 412 7.68 -9.43 -14.89
N ARG A 413 7.80 -9.03 -16.16
CA ARG A 413 8.51 -7.81 -16.58
C ARG A 413 7.58 -6.60 -16.72
N GLY A 414 6.43 -6.66 -16.06
CA GLY A 414 5.35 -5.70 -16.19
C GLY A 414 4.04 -6.39 -16.59
N SER A 415 2.92 -5.96 -16.00
CA SER A 415 1.57 -6.37 -16.42
C SER A 415 0.54 -5.23 -16.43
N PHE A 416 -0.66 -5.50 -16.94
CA PHE A 416 -1.78 -4.57 -17.01
C PHE A 416 -2.78 -4.78 -15.86
N VAL A 417 -3.20 -3.67 -15.26
CA VAL A 417 -4.26 -3.62 -14.24
C VAL A 417 -5.63 -3.56 -14.93
N GLN A 418 -6.60 -4.38 -14.48
CA GLN A 418 -7.91 -4.49 -15.15
C GLN A 418 -9.10 -4.22 -14.23
N ALA A 419 -9.23 -4.90 -13.10
CA ALA A 419 -10.37 -4.74 -12.19
C ALA A 419 -10.08 -5.22 -10.77
N ALA A 420 -10.78 -4.65 -9.79
CA ALA A 420 -10.59 -4.93 -8.38
C ALA A 420 -11.77 -5.65 -7.72
N THR A 421 -11.45 -6.27 -6.59
CA THR A 421 -12.35 -6.83 -5.59
C THR A 421 -12.00 -6.26 -4.23
N ALA A 422 -12.99 -5.92 -3.40
CA ALA A 422 -12.75 -5.54 -2.01
C ALA A 422 -13.62 -6.32 -1.03
N GLY A 423 -13.08 -6.61 0.15
CA GLY A 423 -13.75 -7.34 1.21
C GLY A 423 -13.55 -6.67 2.57
N TYR A 424 -14.62 -6.60 3.36
CA TYR A 424 -14.60 -5.99 4.69
C TYR A 424 -15.19 -6.94 5.72
N CYS A 425 -14.40 -7.35 6.72
CA CYS A 425 -14.92 -8.01 7.92
C CYS A 425 -14.63 -7.16 9.14
N VAL A 426 -15.67 -6.79 9.90
CA VAL A 426 -15.56 -5.97 11.11
C VAL A 426 -16.40 -6.55 12.24
N GLY A 427 -16.20 -6.05 13.45
CA GLY A 427 -17.02 -6.38 14.61
C GLY A 427 -18.47 -5.88 14.55
N ASN A 428 -19.11 -5.81 15.72
CA ASN A 428 -20.44 -5.26 15.87
C ASN A 428 -20.42 -3.74 15.62
N LEU A 429 -21.34 -3.25 14.78
CA LEU A 429 -21.34 -1.87 14.32
C LEU A 429 -21.85 -0.91 15.38
N ASN A 430 -22.76 -1.36 16.25
CA ASN A 430 -23.39 -0.55 17.30
C ASN A 430 -23.95 0.77 16.74
N THR A 431 -24.61 0.70 15.58
CA THR A 431 -25.10 1.89 14.87
C THR A 431 -26.17 2.59 15.70
N ALA A 432 -25.96 3.88 16.01
CA ALA A 432 -26.85 4.66 16.84
C ALA A 432 -28.28 4.70 16.26
N GLY A 433 -29.28 4.42 17.11
CA GLY A 433 -30.69 4.40 16.71
C GLY A 433 -31.12 3.20 15.85
N PHE A 434 -30.21 2.25 15.57
CA PHE A 434 -30.52 1.05 14.81
C PHE A 434 -30.78 -0.15 15.74
N TYR A 435 -31.89 -0.86 15.51
CA TYR A 435 -32.22 -2.04 16.31
C TYR A 435 -31.46 -3.29 15.82
N ALA A 436 -30.42 -3.67 16.56
CA ALA A 436 -29.60 -4.87 16.31
C ALA A 436 -29.48 -5.72 17.58
N PRO A 437 -30.48 -6.57 17.91
CA PRO A 437 -30.53 -7.30 19.19
C PRO A 437 -29.46 -8.39 19.34
N TRP A 438 -28.68 -8.67 18.31
CA TRP A 438 -27.53 -9.59 18.35
C TRP A 438 -26.22 -8.91 18.73
N GLU A 439 -26.18 -7.57 18.79
CA GLU A 439 -25.00 -6.83 19.21
C GLU A 439 -25.04 -6.65 20.73
N ASP A 440 -24.03 -7.17 21.44
CA ASP A 440 -23.93 -7.07 22.89
C ASP A 440 -23.35 -5.71 23.29
N PRO A 441 -24.14 -4.81 23.94
CA PRO A 441 -23.68 -3.48 24.32
C PRO A 441 -22.65 -3.49 25.45
N SER A 442 -22.43 -4.63 26.13
CA SER A 442 -21.41 -4.76 27.17
C SER A 442 -19.98 -4.91 26.62
N PHE A 443 -19.85 -5.11 25.31
CA PHE A 443 -18.56 -5.28 24.66
C PHE A 443 -17.77 -3.97 24.66
N THR A 444 -16.55 -4.02 25.20
CA THR A 444 -15.62 -2.89 25.20
C THR A 444 -14.69 -2.94 23.99
N TYR A 445 -14.28 -1.79 23.48
CA TYR A 445 -13.38 -1.67 22.33
C TYR A 445 -12.13 -0.89 22.75
N PRO A 446 -10.92 -1.26 22.27
CA PRO A 446 -9.69 -0.54 22.59
C PRO A 446 -9.76 0.91 22.08
N SER A 447 -9.31 1.88 22.90
CA SER A 447 -9.30 3.30 22.53
C SER A 447 -8.23 3.68 21.52
N ASN A 448 -7.24 2.80 21.30
CA ASN A 448 -6.19 2.99 20.33
C ASN A 448 -6.59 2.55 18.91
N LEU A 449 -7.66 1.76 18.76
CA LEU A 449 -8.21 1.31 17.47
C LEU A 449 -9.51 2.06 17.11
N ALA A 450 -9.78 2.15 15.82
CA ALA A 450 -11.06 2.65 15.31
C ALA A 450 -12.21 1.69 15.64
N SER A 451 -13.43 2.22 15.81
CA SER A 451 -14.62 1.39 16.03
C SER A 451 -14.97 0.57 14.79
N PRO A 452 -15.63 -0.60 14.90
CA PRO A 452 -16.03 -1.39 13.73
C PRO A 452 -16.84 -0.61 12.68
N LEU A 453 -17.72 0.30 13.12
CA LEU A 453 -18.47 1.18 12.23
C LEU A 453 -17.56 2.16 11.49
N GLN A 454 -16.63 2.81 12.21
CA GLN A 454 -15.66 3.71 11.59
C GLN A 454 -14.80 2.97 10.57
N ILE A 455 -14.30 1.78 10.93
CA ILE A 455 -13.48 0.94 10.04
C ILE A 455 -14.24 0.63 8.74
N LEU A 456 -15.50 0.21 8.82
CA LEU A 456 -16.28 -0.13 7.63
C LEU A 456 -16.51 1.09 6.72
N ILE A 457 -16.82 2.25 7.31
CA ILE A 457 -17.05 3.48 6.55
C ILE A 457 -15.74 3.93 5.89
N ASP A 458 -14.70 4.13 6.67
CA ASP A 458 -13.46 4.74 6.22
C ASP A 458 -12.63 3.82 5.35
N SER A 459 -12.53 2.52 5.68
CA SER A 459 -11.81 1.58 4.81
C SER A 459 -12.49 1.47 3.45
N SER A 460 -13.82 1.44 3.42
CA SER A 460 -14.53 1.42 2.14
C SER A 460 -14.39 2.72 1.37
N ASN A 461 -14.33 3.87 2.05
CA ASN A 461 -14.07 5.16 1.41
C ASN A 461 -12.65 5.22 0.83
N GLY A 462 -11.62 4.85 1.60
CA GLY A 462 -10.22 4.88 1.17
C GLY A 462 -9.96 3.97 -0.03
N ALA A 463 -10.39 2.71 0.02
CA ALA A 463 -10.23 1.79 -1.11
C ALA A 463 -10.97 2.27 -2.37
N SER A 464 -12.16 2.87 -2.21
CA SER A 464 -12.95 3.39 -3.33
C SER A 464 -12.32 4.64 -3.94
N ASP A 465 -11.90 5.57 -3.09
CA ASP A 465 -11.26 6.82 -3.52
C ASP A 465 -9.96 6.54 -4.29
N TYR A 466 -9.13 5.64 -3.77
CA TYR A 466 -7.89 5.22 -4.42
C TYR A 466 -8.16 4.59 -5.80
N GLY A 467 -9.07 3.60 -5.87
CA GLY A 467 -9.44 2.95 -7.11
C GLY A 467 -10.02 3.92 -8.15
N ASN A 468 -10.86 4.86 -7.71
CA ASN A 468 -11.45 5.89 -8.57
C ASN A 468 -10.39 6.82 -9.16
N LYS A 469 -9.48 7.34 -8.32
CA LYS A 469 -8.41 8.26 -8.74
C LYS A 469 -7.38 7.57 -9.63
N PHE A 470 -7.05 6.31 -9.34
CA PHE A 470 -6.16 5.51 -10.18
C PHE A 470 -6.81 5.14 -11.52
N GLY A 471 -8.12 4.86 -11.51
CA GLY A 471 -8.85 4.36 -12.67
C GLY A 471 -8.92 2.83 -12.74
N GLU A 472 -9.02 2.16 -11.58
CA GLU A 472 -9.27 0.71 -11.49
C GLU A 472 -10.72 0.47 -11.02
N PRO A 473 -11.54 -0.23 -11.83
CA PRO A 473 -12.94 -0.46 -11.50
C PRO A 473 -13.10 -1.54 -10.43
N LEU A 474 -13.90 -1.28 -9.39
CA LEU A 474 -14.19 -2.24 -8.32
C LEU A 474 -15.53 -2.95 -8.61
N ILE A 475 -15.45 -4.20 -9.08
CA ILE A 475 -16.60 -4.88 -9.71
C ILE A 475 -17.24 -5.97 -8.84
N GLN A 476 -16.58 -6.40 -7.77
CA GLN A 476 -17.07 -7.44 -6.87
C GLN A 476 -16.55 -7.25 -5.44
N GLY A 477 -17.14 -7.96 -4.47
CA GLY A 477 -16.71 -7.86 -3.09
C GLY A 477 -17.57 -8.59 -2.09
N PHE A 478 -17.18 -8.52 -0.82
CA PHE A 478 -17.95 -9.05 0.30
C PHE A 478 -17.89 -8.10 1.52
N CYS A 479 -18.89 -8.21 2.39
CA CYS A 479 -18.89 -7.50 3.66
C CYS A 479 -19.50 -8.43 4.71
N ARG A 480 -18.89 -8.51 5.89
CA ARG A 480 -19.34 -9.35 7.00
C ARG A 480 -19.15 -8.64 8.33
N THR A 481 -20.14 -8.78 9.20
CA THR A 481 -20.03 -8.38 10.61
C THR A 481 -20.19 -9.59 11.51
N PHE A 482 -19.39 -9.66 12.57
CA PHE A 482 -19.51 -10.71 13.59
C PHE A 482 -18.85 -10.30 14.89
N GLY A 483 -19.62 -10.35 15.98
CA GLY A 483 -19.13 -10.25 17.35
C GLY A 483 -20.06 -11.01 18.28
N MET A 484 -19.56 -12.07 18.92
CA MET A 484 -20.38 -12.91 19.81
C MET A 484 -19.54 -13.50 20.94
N ARG A 485 -20.16 -13.70 22.10
CA ARG A 485 -19.60 -14.50 23.19
C ARG A 485 -20.01 -15.96 22.99
N LEU A 486 -19.03 -16.84 22.88
CA LEU A 486 -19.24 -18.28 22.77
C LEU A 486 -19.69 -18.87 24.11
N PRO A 487 -20.27 -20.09 24.14
CA PRO A 487 -20.63 -20.78 25.39
C PRO A 487 -19.45 -20.91 26.37
N SER A 488 -18.22 -21.04 25.85
CA SER A 488 -16.99 -21.06 26.67
C SER A 488 -16.69 -19.75 27.41
N GLY A 489 -17.46 -18.67 27.17
CA GLY A 489 -17.21 -17.33 27.68
C GLY A 489 -16.28 -16.48 26.81
N ASP A 490 -15.59 -17.09 25.83
CA ASP A 490 -14.71 -16.39 24.90
C ASP A 490 -15.49 -15.45 23.98
N ARG A 491 -14.99 -14.22 23.79
CA ARG A 491 -15.46 -13.33 22.74
C ARG A 491 -14.75 -13.64 21.42
N ARG A 492 -15.53 -13.80 20.33
CA ARG A 492 -15.02 -13.90 18.96
C ARG A 492 -15.56 -12.73 18.14
N GLU A 493 -14.64 -11.90 17.66
CA GLU A 493 -14.97 -10.67 16.94
C GLU A 493 -13.78 -10.18 16.12
N TRP A 494 -14.04 -9.50 15.00
CA TRP A 494 -13.01 -8.80 14.21
C TRP A 494 -12.75 -7.40 14.77
N LEU A 495 -11.98 -7.33 15.85
CA LEU A 495 -11.42 -6.07 16.37
C LEU A 495 -10.30 -5.56 15.44
N LYS A 496 -9.36 -6.45 15.10
CA LYS A 496 -8.53 -6.31 13.91
C LYS A 496 -9.39 -6.71 12.71
N PRO A 497 -9.72 -5.79 11.79
CA PRO A 497 -10.62 -6.08 10.70
C PRO A 497 -9.96 -7.00 9.66
N ILE A 498 -10.76 -7.51 8.74
CA ILE A 498 -10.25 -7.96 7.45
C ILE A 498 -10.53 -6.83 6.46
N MET A 499 -9.47 -6.18 5.99
CA MET A 499 -9.52 -5.36 4.78
C MET A 499 -8.86 -6.18 3.69
N PHE A 500 -9.67 -6.74 2.80
CA PHE A 500 -9.24 -7.60 1.69
C PHE A 500 -9.28 -6.81 0.39
N SER A 501 -8.21 -6.92 -0.41
CA SER A 501 -8.07 -6.30 -1.71
C SER A 501 -7.60 -7.36 -2.69
N ALA A 502 -8.23 -7.50 -3.85
CA ALA A 502 -7.76 -8.40 -4.89
C ALA A 502 -7.92 -7.78 -6.27
N GLY A 503 -7.06 -8.20 -7.19
CA GLY A 503 -6.85 -7.56 -8.48
C GLY A 503 -6.83 -8.61 -9.57
N ILE A 504 -7.60 -8.35 -10.62
CA ILE A 504 -7.55 -9.07 -11.87
C ILE A 504 -6.72 -8.21 -12.83
N GLY A 505 -5.75 -8.83 -13.47
CA GLY A 505 -4.90 -8.18 -14.46
C GLY A 505 -4.75 -9.02 -15.73
N GLN A 506 -3.98 -8.49 -16.67
CA GLN A 506 -3.55 -9.18 -17.88
C GLN A 506 -2.03 -9.08 -17.99
N ILE A 507 -1.36 -10.15 -18.38
CA ILE A 507 0.07 -10.14 -18.63
C ILE A 507 0.35 -10.61 -20.05
N ASP A 508 1.20 -9.87 -20.78
CA ASP A 508 1.65 -10.29 -22.11
C ASP A 508 2.49 -11.55 -21.96
N HIS A 509 2.20 -12.60 -22.73
CA HIS A 509 2.87 -13.90 -22.59
C HIS A 509 4.40 -13.78 -22.74
N LEU A 510 4.88 -12.76 -23.46
CA LEU A 510 6.30 -12.45 -23.62
C LEU A 510 6.99 -11.98 -22.32
N HIS A 511 6.23 -11.50 -21.35
CA HIS A 511 6.74 -10.83 -20.14
C HIS A 511 6.53 -11.63 -18.85
N ILE A 512 6.07 -12.89 -18.94
CA ILE A 512 5.76 -13.73 -17.76
C ILE A 512 6.97 -14.15 -16.91
N SER A 513 8.19 -13.91 -17.37
CA SER A 513 9.43 -14.30 -16.67
C SER A 513 10.31 -13.08 -16.41
N LYS A 514 10.65 -12.87 -15.15
CA LYS A 514 11.67 -11.89 -14.73
C LYS A 514 13.05 -12.35 -15.20
N GLY A 515 13.92 -11.39 -15.52
CA GLY A 515 15.34 -11.64 -15.75
C GLY A 515 16.12 -11.64 -14.44
N GLU A 516 17.26 -12.32 -14.43
CA GLU A 516 18.18 -12.36 -13.30
C GLU A 516 19.07 -11.11 -13.25
N PRO A 517 19.53 -10.69 -12.06
CA PRO A 517 20.53 -9.64 -11.96
C PRO A 517 21.86 -10.06 -12.61
N ASP A 518 22.46 -9.13 -13.35
CA ASP A 518 23.76 -9.30 -13.99
C ASP A 518 24.68 -8.11 -13.71
N ILE A 519 25.99 -8.35 -13.71
CA ILE A 519 26.99 -7.34 -13.34
C ILE A 519 26.87 -6.12 -14.24
N GLY A 520 26.86 -4.93 -13.64
CA GLY A 520 26.73 -3.66 -14.36
C GLY A 520 25.29 -3.24 -14.69
N MET A 521 24.28 -4.06 -14.38
CA MET A 521 22.89 -3.60 -14.43
C MET A 521 22.65 -2.50 -13.39
N LEU A 522 21.82 -1.52 -13.74
CA LEU A 522 21.43 -0.44 -12.86
C LEU A 522 20.30 -0.89 -11.93
N VAL A 523 20.42 -0.55 -10.65
CA VAL A 523 19.36 -0.68 -9.65
C VAL A 523 18.62 0.65 -9.60
N VAL A 524 17.36 0.67 -10.01
CA VAL A 524 16.61 1.91 -10.22
C VAL A 524 15.33 1.91 -9.39
N LYS A 525 15.05 3.05 -8.77
CA LYS A 525 13.80 3.35 -8.07
C LYS A 525 12.93 4.22 -8.96
N ILE A 526 11.70 3.79 -9.21
CA ILE A 526 10.69 4.55 -9.97
C ILE A 526 9.45 4.78 -9.09
N GLY A 527 8.85 5.98 -9.15
CA GLY A 527 7.62 6.27 -8.41
C GLY A 527 7.68 7.52 -7.51
N GLY A 528 6.95 7.46 -6.40
CA GLY A 528 6.82 8.54 -5.42
C GLY A 528 8.07 8.74 -4.55
N PRO A 529 8.24 9.94 -3.97
CA PRO A 529 9.36 10.24 -3.09
C PRO A 529 9.20 9.58 -1.70
N ALA A 530 10.31 9.40 -1.00
CA ALA A 530 10.34 8.81 0.33
C ALA A 530 9.78 9.76 1.40
N TYR A 531 8.92 9.21 2.27
CA TYR A 531 8.34 9.89 3.42
C TYR A 531 8.44 8.98 4.64
N ARG A 532 8.45 9.57 5.85
CA ARG A 532 8.45 8.81 7.11
C ARG A 532 7.09 8.16 7.39
N ILE A 533 6.84 7.03 6.74
CA ILE A 533 5.55 6.33 6.72
C ILE A 533 5.78 4.84 6.85
N GLY A 534 4.91 4.16 7.62
CA GLY A 534 4.95 2.69 7.75
C GLY A 534 6.24 2.17 8.36
N MET A 535 6.89 2.94 9.23
CA MET A 535 8.14 2.52 9.89
C MET A 535 7.88 1.26 10.71
N GLY A 536 8.52 0.15 10.36
CA GLY A 536 8.38 -1.09 11.13
C GLY A 536 7.06 -1.84 10.87
N GLY A 537 6.33 -1.54 9.78
CA GLY A 537 5.04 -2.16 9.47
C GLY A 537 5.07 -3.69 9.41
N GLY A 538 6.13 -4.27 8.81
CA GLY A 538 6.39 -5.72 8.84
C GLY A 538 6.45 -6.33 10.26
N ALA A 539 7.23 -5.75 11.17
CA ALA A 539 7.31 -6.18 12.57
C ALA A 539 6.00 -5.92 13.33
N ALA A 540 5.43 -4.71 13.22
CA ALA A 540 4.21 -4.31 13.92
C ALA A 540 2.99 -5.17 13.51
N SER A 541 2.86 -5.53 12.23
CA SER A 541 1.78 -6.38 11.73
C SER A 541 1.88 -7.83 12.20
N SER A 542 3.08 -8.27 12.59
CA SER A 542 3.39 -9.60 13.13
C SER A 542 3.02 -9.75 14.62
N MET A 543 2.75 -8.65 15.32
CA MET A 543 2.40 -8.64 16.75
C MET A 543 0.88 -8.79 17.01
N VAL A 544 0.53 -9.24 18.23
CA VAL A 544 -0.87 -9.35 18.67
C VAL A 544 -1.44 -7.95 18.95
N SER A 545 -2.56 -7.60 18.30
CA SER A 545 -3.15 -6.25 18.39
C SER A 545 -3.67 -5.91 19.79
N GLY A 546 -3.42 -4.68 20.24
CA GLY A 546 -3.97 -4.10 21.48
C GLY A 546 -3.03 -4.05 22.69
N GLN A 547 -1.74 -4.41 22.53
CA GLN A 547 -0.70 -4.26 23.56
C GLN A 547 0.39 -3.22 23.21
N ASN A 548 0.18 -2.43 22.15
CA ASN A 548 1.19 -1.50 21.64
C ASN A 548 1.12 -0.13 22.32
N ASP A 549 2.28 0.53 22.41
CA ASP A 549 2.42 1.93 22.81
C ASP A 549 1.84 2.87 21.73
N ALA A 550 1.38 4.06 22.12
CA ALA A 550 0.75 5.02 21.22
C ALA A 550 1.69 5.49 20.09
N GLU A 551 3.01 5.51 20.34
CA GLU A 551 4.03 5.83 19.32
C GLU A 551 4.11 4.78 18.21
N LEU A 552 3.93 3.49 18.54
CA LEU A 552 3.91 2.40 17.54
C LEU A 552 2.70 2.52 16.61
N ASP A 553 1.58 3.06 17.09
CA ASP A 553 0.39 3.29 16.28
C ASP A 553 0.58 4.44 15.27
N PHE A 554 1.40 5.46 15.57
CA PHE A 554 1.77 6.50 14.59
C PHE A 554 2.64 5.97 13.45
N ASN A 555 3.57 5.08 13.77
CA ASN A 555 4.41 4.44 12.76
C ASN A 555 3.60 3.58 11.76
N ALA A 556 2.41 3.13 12.16
CA ALA A 556 1.49 2.35 11.31
C ALA A 556 0.62 3.21 10.39
N VAL A 557 0.63 4.54 10.53
CA VAL A 557 -0.14 5.44 9.66
C VAL A 557 0.45 5.40 8.26
N GLN A 558 -0.45 5.24 7.28
CA GLN A 558 -0.15 5.09 5.87
C GLN A 558 -0.50 6.37 5.09
N ARG A 559 -0.06 6.47 3.83
CA ARG A 559 -0.38 7.57 2.90
C ARG A 559 -0.54 7.03 1.49
N GLY A 560 -1.75 7.10 0.95
CA GLY A 560 -1.98 6.82 -0.47
C GLY A 560 -1.89 8.07 -1.34
N ASP A 561 -1.27 7.94 -2.51
CA ASP A 561 -1.33 8.90 -3.61
C ASP A 561 -1.64 8.19 -4.93
N ALA A 562 -2.93 7.89 -5.16
CA ALA A 562 -3.40 7.16 -6.33
C ALA A 562 -3.02 7.82 -7.67
N GLU A 563 -2.79 9.14 -7.70
CA GLU A 563 -2.33 9.83 -8.89
C GLU A 563 -0.89 9.47 -9.24
N MET A 564 -0.01 9.43 -8.23
CA MET A 564 1.38 8.95 -8.39
C MET A 564 1.39 7.47 -8.82
N ALA A 565 0.55 6.62 -8.23
CA ALA A 565 0.43 5.21 -8.63
C ALA A 565 0.03 5.07 -10.09
N GLN A 566 -0.88 5.92 -10.55
CA GLN A 566 -1.35 5.91 -11.93
C GLN A 566 -0.26 6.37 -12.91
N LYS A 567 0.54 7.39 -12.54
CA LYS A 567 1.71 7.81 -13.31
C LYS A 567 2.76 6.69 -13.39
N LEU A 568 3.07 6.04 -12.26
CA LEU A 568 3.96 4.88 -12.20
C LEU A 568 3.46 3.74 -13.10
N TYR A 569 2.15 3.43 -13.04
CA TYR A 569 1.56 2.43 -13.92
C TYR A 569 1.67 2.80 -15.39
N ARG A 570 1.52 4.08 -15.77
CA ARG A 570 1.71 4.52 -17.17
C ARG A 570 3.14 4.30 -17.67
N LEU A 571 4.14 4.52 -16.82
CA LEU A 571 5.54 4.20 -17.11
C LEU A 571 5.71 2.70 -17.37
N VAL A 572 5.25 1.86 -16.44
CA VAL A 572 5.33 0.38 -16.57
C VAL A 572 4.58 -0.09 -17.82
N ARG A 573 3.38 0.45 -18.06
CA ARG A 573 2.57 0.17 -19.24
C ARG A 573 3.29 0.52 -20.54
N ALA A 574 3.94 1.68 -20.62
CA ALA A 574 4.71 2.07 -21.80
C ALA A 574 5.85 1.07 -22.08
N CYS A 575 6.53 0.57 -21.04
CA CYS A 575 7.57 -0.46 -21.16
C CYS A 575 7.00 -1.79 -21.66
N ILE A 576 5.85 -2.23 -21.15
CA ILE A 576 5.16 -3.46 -21.60
C ILE A 576 4.75 -3.33 -23.07
N GLU A 577 4.17 -2.20 -23.46
CA GLU A 577 3.68 -1.98 -24.82
C GLU A 577 4.82 -1.98 -25.88
N MET A 578 6.10 -1.86 -25.47
CA MET A 578 7.27 -2.03 -26.35
C MET A 578 7.56 -3.49 -26.75
N GLY A 579 6.83 -4.46 -26.21
CA GLY A 579 6.99 -5.88 -26.54
C GLY A 579 8.39 -6.40 -26.21
N GLU A 580 9.09 -6.97 -27.19
CA GLU A 580 10.46 -7.50 -26.99
C GLU A 580 11.48 -6.43 -26.57
N LYS A 581 11.21 -5.16 -26.89
CA LYS A 581 12.06 -4.01 -26.54
C LYS A 581 11.79 -3.44 -25.14
N ASN A 582 10.98 -4.11 -24.32
CA ASN A 582 10.74 -3.72 -22.94
C ASN A 582 12.09 -3.55 -22.20
N PRO A 583 12.42 -2.35 -21.66
CA PRO A 583 13.70 -2.09 -21.01
C PRO A 583 13.82 -2.72 -19.62
N ILE A 584 12.69 -3.07 -18.99
CA ILE A 584 12.64 -3.67 -17.65
C ILE A 584 13.14 -5.10 -17.73
N ILE A 585 14.21 -5.42 -17.01
CA ILE A 585 14.72 -6.80 -16.88
C ILE A 585 14.00 -7.51 -15.74
N SER A 586 13.85 -6.84 -14.61
CA SER A 586 13.10 -7.28 -13.45
C SER A 586 12.43 -6.07 -12.80
N ILE A 587 11.27 -6.27 -12.19
CA ILE A 587 10.51 -5.26 -11.45
C ILE A 587 9.96 -5.91 -10.17
N HIS A 588 9.94 -5.15 -9.08
CA HIS A 588 9.36 -5.57 -7.82
C HIS A 588 8.72 -4.37 -7.13
N ASP A 589 7.53 -4.54 -6.58
CA ASP A 589 6.85 -3.50 -5.81
C ASP A 589 7.60 -3.20 -4.51
N GLN A 590 7.52 -1.97 -4.03
CA GLN A 590 7.88 -1.66 -2.65
C GLN A 590 6.65 -1.80 -1.74
N GLY A 591 6.70 -2.80 -0.86
CA GLY A 591 5.71 -3.05 0.18
C GLY A 591 6.31 -3.05 1.59
N ALA A 592 5.99 -4.08 2.36
CA ALA A 592 6.46 -4.25 3.73
C ALA A 592 8.00 -4.30 3.80
N GLY A 593 8.58 -3.59 4.77
CA GLY A 593 10.03 -3.45 4.92
C GLY A 593 10.69 -2.45 3.97
N GLY A 594 9.98 -1.83 3.04
CA GLY A 594 10.55 -0.77 2.20
C GLY A 594 11.78 -1.23 1.41
N ASN A 595 12.83 -0.40 1.40
CA ASN A 595 14.09 -0.76 0.73
C ASN A 595 14.80 -1.94 1.41
N CYS A 596 14.57 -2.14 2.72
CA CYS A 596 15.05 -3.31 3.45
C CYS A 596 14.47 -4.64 2.94
N ASN A 597 13.50 -4.64 2.02
CA ASN A 597 13.06 -5.86 1.37
C ASN A 597 13.30 -5.79 -0.14
N VAL A 598 12.62 -4.85 -0.81
CA VAL A 598 12.55 -4.80 -2.28
C VAL A 598 13.93 -4.71 -2.94
N VAL A 599 14.85 -3.92 -2.36
CA VAL A 599 16.19 -3.74 -2.94
C VAL A 599 17.02 -4.99 -2.75
N LYS A 600 16.97 -5.65 -1.58
CA LYS A 600 17.72 -6.89 -1.35
C LYS A 600 17.20 -8.04 -2.22
N GLU A 601 15.88 -8.16 -2.38
CA GLU A 601 15.27 -9.20 -3.21
C GLU A 601 15.64 -9.04 -4.69
N ILE A 602 15.63 -7.81 -5.22
CA ILE A 602 15.89 -7.60 -6.64
C ILE A 602 17.37 -7.75 -7.02
N ILE A 603 18.31 -7.47 -6.10
CA ILE A 603 19.75 -7.62 -6.35
C ILE A 603 20.29 -9.02 -6.01
N TYR A 604 19.50 -9.86 -5.34
CA TYR A 604 19.89 -11.23 -4.98
C TYR A 604 20.01 -12.12 -6.24
N PRO A 605 21.05 -12.96 -6.37
CA PRO A 605 22.12 -13.24 -5.40
C PRO A 605 23.41 -12.41 -5.61
N LYS A 606 23.41 -11.46 -6.57
CA LYS A 606 24.62 -10.80 -7.04
C LYS A 606 25.10 -9.65 -6.15
N GLY A 607 24.20 -9.01 -5.42
CA GLY A 607 24.56 -7.86 -4.59
C GLY A 607 24.73 -6.56 -5.38
N ALA A 608 24.78 -5.47 -4.63
CA ALA A 608 24.94 -4.12 -5.14
C ALA A 608 25.42 -3.18 -4.03
N GLU A 609 26.16 -2.15 -4.44
CA GLU A 609 26.37 -0.95 -3.65
C GLU A 609 25.26 0.07 -3.96
N ILE A 610 24.61 0.57 -2.91
CA ILE A 610 23.47 1.46 -2.95
C ILE A 610 23.82 2.75 -2.21
N ASP A 611 23.59 3.90 -2.83
CA ASP A 611 23.68 5.20 -2.15
C ASP A 611 22.31 5.64 -1.65
N VAL A 612 22.17 5.75 -0.32
CA VAL A 612 20.91 6.19 0.31
C VAL A 612 20.53 7.61 -0.12
N ARG A 613 21.51 8.46 -0.48
CA ARG A 613 21.28 9.84 -0.89
C ARG A 613 20.83 9.99 -2.35
N ALA A 614 20.89 8.91 -3.14
CA ALA A 614 20.31 8.88 -4.47
C ALA A 614 18.78 8.68 -4.46
N ILE A 615 18.21 8.21 -3.34
CA ILE A 615 16.76 8.05 -3.20
C ILE A 615 16.10 9.43 -3.20
N VAL A 616 15.03 9.59 -3.99
CA VAL A 616 14.24 10.83 -3.99
C VAL A 616 13.46 10.91 -2.69
N VAL A 617 13.75 11.92 -1.88
CA VAL A 617 13.14 12.12 -0.55
C VAL A 617 12.17 13.29 -0.59
N GLY A 618 10.96 13.10 -0.05
CA GLY A 618 9.93 14.13 0.11
C GLY A 618 9.83 14.66 1.55
N ASP A 619 10.43 13.95 2.51
CA ASP A 619 10.63 14.41 3.90
C ASP A 619 12.12 14.46 4.24
N HIS A 620 12.71 15.65 4.17
CA HIS A 620 14.14 15.86 4.40
C HIS A 620 14.55 15.74 5.88
N THR A 621 13.62 15.47 6.80
CA THR A 621 13.93 15.22 8.22
C THR A 621 14.29 13.76 8.49
N MET A 622 14.15 12.88 7.48
CA MET A 622 14.43 11.45 7.61
C MET A 622 15.93 11.16 7.77
N SER A 623 16.23 10.32 8.76
CA SER A 623 17.51 9.65 8.96
C SER A 623 17.80 8.62 7.87
N VAL A 624 19.05 8.13 7.82
CA VAL A 624 19.43 7.01 6.93
C VAL A 624 18.58 5.77 7.21
N LEU A 625 18.31 5.49 8.48
CA LEU A 625 17.46 4.39 8.91
C LEU A 625 16.05 4.52 8.33
N GLU A 626 15.47 5.70 8.40
CA GLU A 626 14.11 5.95 7.91
C GLU A 626 14.04 5.93 6.39
N ILE A 627 15.02 6.48 5.68
CA ILE A 627 15.04 6.43 4.20
C ILE A 627 15.14 4.97 3.73
N TRP A 628 15.93 4.15 4.41
CA TRP A 628 16.06 2.73 4.09
C TRP A 628 14.83 1.91 4.51
N GLY A 629 14.31 2.15 5.71
CA GLY A 629 13.30 1.32 6.37
C GLY A 629 11.84 1.73 6.19
N ALA A 630 11.55 2.94 5.69
CA ALA A 630 10.18 3.40 5.50
C ALA A 630 9.44 2.63 4.40
N GLU A 631 8.16 2.37 4.64
CA GLU A 631 7.24 1.71 3.71
C GLU A 631 6.46 2.77 2.90
N TYR A 632 7.18 3.77 2.39
CA TYR A 632 6.59 4.83 1.57
C TYR A 632 6.00 4.26 0.28
N GLN A 633 4.93 4.90 -0.20
CA GLN A 633 4.03 4.33 -1.20
C GLN A 633 4.29 4.84 -2.62
N GLU A 634 3.62 4.16 -3.55
CA GLU A 634 3.68 4.34 -5.01
C GLU A 634 5.08 4.20 -5.60
N GLN A 635 5.79 3.13 -5.25
CA GLN A 635 7.18 2.95 -5.62
C GLN A 635 7.50 1.50 -6.01
N ASP A 636 8.28 1.30 -7.08
CA ASP A 636 8.87 0.01 -7.46
C ASP A 636 10.40 0.07 -7.62
N ALA A 637 11.09 -1.05 -7.35
CA ALA A 637 12.47 -1.24 -7.78
C ALA A 637 12.51 -1.98 -9.12
N ILE A 638 13.41 -1.57 -10.03
CA ILE A 638 13.63 -2.24 -11.30
C ILE A 638 15.13 -2.47 -11.56
N LEU A 639 15.41 -3.52 -12.33
CA LEU A 639 16.70 -3.72 -12.99
C LEU A 639 16.60 -3.35 -14.45
N VAL A 640 17.56 -2.54 -14.90
CA VAL A 640 17.69 -2.18 -16.31
C VAL A 640 19.15 -2.24 -16.73
N LYS A 641 19.39 -2.45 -18.03
CA LYS A 641 20.73 -2.33 -18.58
C LYS A 641 21.12 -0.85 -18.73
N PRO A 642 22.41 -0.49 -18.63
CA PRO A 642 22.85 0.89 -18.78
C PRO A 642 22.39 1.56 -20.09
N GLU A 643 22.36 0.83 -21.21
CA GLU A 643 21.89 1.35 -22.50
C GLU A 643 20.41 1.74 -22.53
N SER A 644 19.61 1.23 -21.58
CA SER A 644 18.18 1.55 -21.45
C SER A 644 17.91 2.79 -20.59
N HIS A 645 18.94 3.40 -20.00
CA HIS A 645 18.80 4.54 -19.09
C HIS A 645 18.04 5.70 -19.75
N ASP A 646 18.48 6.13 -20.94
CA ASP A 646 17.95 7.35 -21.56
C ASP A 646 16.51 7.19 -22.03
N ILE A 647 16.15 6.02 -22.57
CA ILE A 647 14.77 5.74 -22.97
C ILE A 647 13.86 5.72 -21.74
N LEU A 648 14.29 5.12 -20.63
CA LEU A 648 13.52 5.10 -19.41
C LEU A 648 13.35 6.50 -18.82
N LYS A 649 14.44 7.29 -18.74
CA LYS A 649 14.42 8.68 -18.27
C LYS A 649 13.47 9.55 -19.12
N SER A 650 13.42 9.32 -20.43
CA SER A 650 12.48 9.98 -21.33
C SER A 650 11.02 9.63 -21.02
N ILE A 651 10.70 8.37 -20.75
CA ILE A 651 9.34 7.94 -20.42
C ILE A 651 8.93 8.50 -19.05
N CYS A 652 9.81 8.42 -18.05
CA CYS A 652 9.57 8.98 -16.71
C CYS A 652 9.28 10.48 -16.77
N SER A 653 10.08 11.23 -17.55
CA SER A 653 9.86 12.67 -17.76
C SER A 653 8.50 12.97 -18.41
N ARG A 654 8.11 12.16 -19.41
CA ARG A 654 6.80 12.30 -20.07
C ARG A 654 5.64 12.03 -19.12
N GLU A 655 5.74 10.99 -18.30
CA GLU A 655 4.70 10.60 -17.35
C GLU A 655 4.75 11.37 -16.03
N LYS A 656 5.78 12.22 -15.84
CA LYS A 656 6.04 12.99 -14.62
C LYS A 656 6.22 12.10 -13.38
N VAL A 657 6.98 11.03 -13.55
CA VAL A 657 7.37 10.08 -12.49
C VAL A 657 8.85 10.25 -12.18
N SER A 658 9.22 10.18 -10.91
CA SER A 658 10.63 10.22 -10.52
C SER A 658 11.34 8.92 -10.87
N MET A 659 12.59 9.04 -11.31
CA MET A 659 13.50 7.93 -11.55
C MET A 659 14.83 8.24 -10.86
N ALA A 660 15.30 7.32 -10.02
CA ALA A 660 16.59 7.42 -9.35
C ALA A 660 17.39 6.14 -9.58
N VAL A 661 18.58 6.28 -10.16
CA VAL A 661 19.57 5.21 -10.18
C VAL A 661 20.23 5.21 -8.81
N ILE A 662 19.93 4.21 -7.98
CA ILE A 662 20.40 4.16 -6.59
C ILE A 662 21.66 3.31 -6.42
N GLY A 663 22.02 2.53 -7.43
CA GLY A 663 23.18 1.65 -7.37
C GLY A 663 23.39 0.84 -8.65
N THR A 664 24.40 -0.03 -8.61
CA THR A 664 24.76 -0.92 -9.72
C THR A 664 25.06 -2.31 -9.18
N ILE A 665 24.65 -3.35 -9.90
CA ILE A 665 24.95 -4.74 -9.53
C ILE A 665 26.48 -4.96 -9.54
N SER A 666 27.02 -5.27 -8.36
CA SER A 666 28.47 -5.41 -8.12
C SER A 666 28.97 -6.84 -8.37
N GLY A 667 28.15 -7.85 -8.07
CA GLY A 667 28.53 -9.27 -8.17
C GLY A 667 29.24 -9.84 -6.94
N ASP A 668 29.37 -9.07 -5.86
CA ASP A 668 30.03 -9.48 -4.61
C ASP A 668 29.13 -10.28 -3.64
N GLY A 669 27.84 -10.41 -3.95
CA GLY A 669 26.85 -11.09 -3.13
C GLY A 669 26.46 -10.33 -1.85
N ARG A 670 26.72 -9.03 -1.77
CA ARG A 670 26.45 -8.18 -0.61
C ARG A 670 25.47 -7.06 -0.93
N VAL A 671 24.74 -6.61 0.08
CA VAL A 671 24.06 -5.31 0.07
C VAL A 671 24.91 -4.34 0.86
N VAL A 672 25.42 -3.32 0.19
CA VAL A 672 26.22 -2.25 0.79
C VAL A 672 25.46 -0.95 0.68
N LEU A 673 25.06 -0.35 1.79
CA LEU A 673 24.36 0.94 1.83
C LEU A 673 25.32 2.03 2.30
N VAL A 674 25.64 2.98 1.43
CA VAL A 674 26.51 4.13 1.73
C VAL A 674 25.71 5.41 1.87
N ASP A 675 26.29 6.38 2.58
CA ASP A 675 25.81 7.76 2.65
C ASP A 675 26.88 8.67 2.04
N SER A 676 26.68 9.06 0.78
CA SER A 676 27.63 9.92 0.06
C SER A 676 27.74 11.32 0.68
N SER A 677 26.67 11.86 1.27
CA SER A 677 26.67 13.15 1.96
C SER A 677 27.52 13.09 3.23
N ALA A 678 27.37 12.04 4.04
CA ALA A 678 28.22 11.81 5.21
C ALA A 678 29.69 11.62 4.80
N THR A 679 29.94 10.88 3.72
CA THR A 679 31.27 10.68 3.15
C THR A 679 31.92 11.99 2.74
N GLN A 680 31.20 12.83 1.99
CA GLN A 680 31.69 14.13 1.55
C GLN A 680 31.98 15.06 2.74
N LYS A 681 31.11 15.06 3.76
CA LYS A 681 31.30 15.83 5.00
C LYS A 681 32.54 15.38 5.78
N CYS A 682 32.80 14.08 5.89
CA CYS A 682 34.02 13.57 6.52
C CYS A 682 35.27 14.00 5.75
N ILE A 683 35.26 13.81 4.43
CA ILE A 683 36.38 14.20 3.56
C ILE A 683 36.65 15.71 3.66
N SER A 684 35.62 16.55 3.65
CA SER A 684 35.79 18.01 3.80
C SER A 684 36.35 18.42 5.17
N ASN A 685 36.14 17.59 6.19
CA ASN A 685 36.66 17.79 7.55
C ASN A 685 38.01 17.09 7.80
N GLY A 686 38.63 16.48 6.78
CA GLY A 686 39.89 15.74 6.92
C GLY A 686 39.78 14.41 7.69
N LEU A 687 38.55 13.88 7.80
CA LEU A 687 38.26 12.60 8.46
C LEU A 687 38.12 11.48 7.41
N PRO A 688 38.41 10.22 7.77
CA PRO A 688 38.15 9.09 6.89
C PRO A 688 36.64 8.95 6.60
N PRO A 689 36.26 8.39 5.44
CA PRO A 689 34.87 8.05 5.14
C PRO A 689 34.26 7.19 6.26
N PRO A 690 32.98 7.41 6.61
CA PRO A 690 32.30 6.53 7.55
C PRO A 690 32.15 5.13 6.94
N ALA A 691 32.02 4.12 7.79
CA ALA A 691 31.67 2.79 7.32
C ALA A 691 30.24 2.79 6.73
N PRO A 692 29.91 1.85 5.82
CA PRO A 692 28.56 1.70 5.29
C PRO A 692 27.51 1.57 6.40
N ALA A 693 26.33 2.13 6.16
CA ALA A 693 25.18 2.00 7.04
C ALA A 693 24.68 0.55 7.10
N VAL A 694 24.79 -0.19 5.98
CA VAL A 694 24.51 -1.62 5.86
C VAL A 694 25.66 -2.27 5.08
N ASP A 695 26.19 -3.40 5.56
CA ASP A 695 27.13 -4.25 4.82
C ASP A 695 26.86 -5.71 5.19
N LEU A 696 25.89 -6.31 4.48
CA LEU A 696 25.40 -7.66 4.77
C LEU A 696 25.60 -8.59 3.58
N GLU A 697 26.11 -9.79 3.84
CA GLU A 697 26.12 -10.88 2.85
C GLU A 697 24.69 -11.38 2.65
N LEU A 698 24.17 -11.28 1.42
CA LEU A 698 22.77 -11.58 1.12
C LEU A 698 22.40 -13.02 1.46
N GLU A 699 23.29 -13.98 1.19
CA GLU A 699 23.08 -15.40 1.51
C GLU A 699 22.82 -15.64 3.00
N LYS A 700 23.45 -14.85 3.89
CA LYS A 700 23.32 -15.01 5.34
C LYS A 700 22.03 -14.40 5.90
N VAL A 701 21.44 -13.44 5.20
CA VAL A 701 20.25 -12.69 5.69
C VAL A 701 18.97 -12.98 4.91
N LEU A 702 19.06 -13.43 3.66
CA LEU A 702 17.94 -13.82 2.81
C LEU A 702 17.92 -15.32 2.45
N GLY A 703 19.05 -16.03 2.55
CA GLY A 703 19.16 -17.44 2.18
C GLY A 703 18.43 -18.40 3.11
N ASP A 704 18.85 -19.66 3.13
CA ASP A 704 18.19 -20.73 3.91
C ASP A 704 18.45 -20.58 5.42
N MET A 705 17.60 -19.80 6.10
CA MET A 705 17.63 -19.66 7.55
C MET A 705 16.99 -20.87 8.28
N PRO A 706 17.37 -21.14 9.54
CA PRO A 706 16.80 -22.22 10.33
C PRO A 706 15.26 -22.12 10.45
N LYS A 707 14.56 -23.23 10.18
CA LYS A 707 13.09 -23.26 10.28
C LYS A 707 12.60 -23.16 11.72
N LYS A 708 11.66 -22.24 11.97
CA LYS A 708 10.92 -22.13 13.23
C LYS A 708 10.01 -23.35 13.47
N SER A 709 9.67 -23.60 14.73
CA SER A 709 8.84 -24.73 15.17
C SER A 709 7.65 -24.25 16.00
N PHE A 710 6.45 -24.73 15.67
CA PHE A 710 5.19 -24.35 16.29
C PHE A 710 4.49 -25.58 16.88
N LYS A 711 4.01 -25.47 18.13
CA LYS A 711 3.38 -26.58 18.85
C LYS A 711 1.93 -26.23 19.20
N PHE A 712 1.00 -27.08 18.80
CA PHE A 712 -0.43 -26.92 19.05
C PHE A 712 -1.02 -28.17 19.70
N ASN A 713 -2.09 -27.97 20.46
CA ASN A 713 -2.94 -29.04 20.96
C ASN A 713 -4.34 -28.87 20.41
N ARG A 714 -5.04 -29.98 20.14
CA ARG A 714 -6.44 -29.93 19.72
C ARG A 714 -7.32 -29.46 20.89
N VAL A 715 -8.22 -28.53 20.60
CA VAL A 715 -9.20 -28.01 21.56
C VAL A 715 -10.60 -28.49 21.16
N VAL A 716 -11.36 -28.99 22.13
CA VAL A 716 -12.78 -29.31 21.94
C VAL A 716 -13.60 -28.08 22.33
N TYR A 717 -14.34 -27.54 21.38
CA TYR A 717 -15.22 -26.40 21.64
C TYR A 717 -16.57 -26.87 22.19
N GLU A 718 -17.04 -26.21 23.24
CA GLU A 718 -18.42 -26.33 23.71
C GLU A 718 -19.41 -25.86 22.65
N ARG A 719 -20.53 -26.57 22.53
CA ARG A 719 -21.57 -26.30 21.53
C ARG A 719 -22.92 -26.41 22.18
N GLU A 720 -23.78 -25.44 21.89
CA GLU A 720 -25.17 -25.45 22.32
C GLU A 720 -26.07 -25.72 21.11
N PRO A 721 -27.16 -26.50 21.26
CA PRO A 721 -28.16 -26.61 20.22
C PRO A 721 -28.80 -25.23 19.99
N LEU A 722 -29.21 -24.97 18.75
CA LEU A 722 -29.96 -23.76 18.44
C LEU A 722 -31.27 -23.74 19.25
N ASP A 723 -31.40 -22.76 20.15
CA ASP A 723 -32.63 -22.52 20.90
C ASP A 723 -33.42 -21.37 20.25
N LEU A 724 -34.67 -21.66 19.89
CA LEU A 724 -35.59 -20.68 19.30
C LEU A 724 -36.62 -20.31 20.37
N ALA A 725 -36.53 -19.08 20.87
CA ALA A 725 -37.44 -18.60 21.90
C ALA A 725 -38.91 -18.80 21.46
N PRO A 726 -39.79 -19.28 22.37
CA PRO A 726 -41.21 -19.47 22.07
C PRO A 726 -41.84 -18.18 21.53
N GLY A 727 -42.59 -18.29 20.43
CA GLY A 727 -43.28 -17.15 19.82
C GLY A 727 -42.46 -16.31 18.84
N VAL A 728 -41.19 -16.66 18.56
CA VAL A 728 -40.43 -16.01 17.47
C VAL A 728 -41.08 -16.31 16.12
N ALA A 729 -41.62 -15.27 15.47
CA ALA A 729 -42.19 -15.42 14.14
C ALA A 729 -41.09 -15.45 13.06
N VAL A 730 -41.34 -16.21 11.99
CA VAL A 730 -40.43 -16.28 10.83
C VAL A 730 -40.18 -14.89 10.23
N ILE A 731 -41.19 -14.02 10.23
CA ILE A 731 -41.08 -12.66 9.71
C ILE A 731 -40.09 -11.80 10.50
N ASP A 732 -40.00 -11.99 11.82
CA ASP A 732 -39.06 -11.25 12.67
C ASP A 732 -37.63 -11.74 12.45
N SER A 733 -37.46 -13.06 12.29
CA SER A 733 -36.17 -13.65 11.92
C SER A 733 -35.72 -13.15 10.55
N LEU A 734 -36.62 -13.09 9.57
CA LEU A 734 -36.32 -12.57 8.23
C LEU A 734 -35.90 -11.10 8.29
N LYS A 735 -36.61 -10.25 9.04
CA LYS A 735 -36.23 -8.84 9.24
C LYS A 735 -34.83 -8.71 9.82
N ARG A 736 -34.51 -9.49 10.86
CA ARG A 736 -33.18 -9.51 11.49
C ARG A 736 -32.10 -9.94 10.49
N VAL A 737 -32.33 -11.03 9.75
CA VAL A 737 -31.39 -11.54 8.75
C VAL A 737 -31.15 -10.51 7.63
N LEU A 738 -32.20 -9.89 7.10
CA LEU A 738 -32.07 -8.87 6.04
C LEU A 738 -31.40 -7.57 6.54
N SER A 739 -31.47 -7.30 7.85
CA SER A 739 -30.78 -6.19 8.50
C SER A 739 -29.29 -6.46 8.77
N LEU A 740 -28.82 -7.71 8.72
CA LEU A 740 -27.41 -8.02 8.92
C LEU A 740 -26.58 -7.42 7.79
N PRO A 741 -25.50 -6.65 8.09
CA PRO A 741 -24.57 -6.15 7.06
C PRO A 741 -24.02 -7.25 6.15
N SER A 742 -23.91 -8.48 6.63
CA SER A 742 -23.53 -9.66 5.85
C SER A 742 -24.51 -9.99 4.71
N VAL A 743 -25.80 -9.66 4.86
CA VAL A 743 -26.89 -10.07 3.94
C VAL A 743 -27.53 -8.87 3.23
N CYS A 744 -27.62 -7.72 3.91
CA CYS A 744 -28.32 -6.54 3.41
C CYS A 744 -27.78 -6.02 2.06
N SER A 745 -28.48 -5.05 1.48
CA SER A 745 -28.02 -4.35 0.27
C SER A 745 -26.63 -3.73 0.47
N LYS A 746 -25.71 -4.00 -0.45
CA LYS A 746 -24.36 -3.42 -0.46
C LYS A 746 -24.28 -2.12 -1.25
N ARG A 747 -25.42 -1.45 -1.52
CA ARG A 747 -25.46 -0.20 -2.30
C ARG A 747 -24.48 0.85 -1.77
N PHE A 748 -24.36 0.95 -0.45
CA PHE A 748 -23.41 1.88 0.18
C PHE A 748 -21.95 1.60 -0.20
N LEU A 749 -21.56 0.35 -0.49
CA LEU A 749 -20.22 -0.02 -0.96
C LEU A 749 -20.09 0.06 -2.49
N THR A 750 -21.16 -0.22 -3.22
CA THR A 750 -21.08 -0.36 -4.67
C THR A 750 -21.26 0.93 -5.43
N THR A 751 -21.99 1.94 -4.93
CA THR A 751 -22.27 3.15 -5.72
C THR A 751 -21.20 4.24 -5.61
N LYS A 752 -20.30 4.15 -4.63
CA LYS A 752 -19.19 5.10 -4.45
C LYS A 752 -17.96 4.79 -5.30
N VAL A 753 -17.93 3.61 -5.94
CA VAL A 753 -16.83 3.14 -6.79
C VAL A 753 -17.15 3.29 -8.26
N ASP A 754 -16.11 3.53 -9.06
CA ASP A 754 -16.13 3.33 -10.50
C ASP A 754 -16.26 1.83 -10.80
N ARG A 755 -17.06 1.51 -11.83
CA ARG A 755 -17.36 0.14 -12.26
C ARG A 755 -17.34 -0.01 -13.78
N CYS A 756 -16.81 0.95 -14.51
CA CYS A 756 -16.86 0.98 -15.98
C CYS A 756 -15.63 1.60 -16.65
N VAL A 757 -14.74 2.28 -15.92
CA VAL A 757 -13.43 2.68 -16.42
C VAL A 757 -12.72 1.43 -16.97
N THR A 758 -12.05 1.56 -18.11
CA THR A 758 -11.49 0.52 -19.01
C THR A 758 -12.37 0.00 -20.15
N VAL A 759 -13.70 0.19 -20.15
CA VAL A 759 -14.64 -0.22 -21.25
C VAL A 759 -14.74 -1.74 -21.50
N TYR A 760 -13.89 -2.58 -20.88
CA TYR A 760 -13.90 -4.05 -21.02
C TYR A 760 -14.89 -4.76 -20.08
N ILE A 761 -15.66 -4.00 -19.29
CA ILE A 761 -16.52 -4.56 -18.24
C ILE A 761 -17.94 -4.78 -18.75
N TYR A 762 -18.35 -6.04 -18.84
CA TYR A 762 -19.74 -6.43 -18.99
C TYR A 762 -20.37 -6.68 -17.61
N ILE A 763 -20.96 -5.65 -16.99
CA ILE A 763 -21.83 -5.86 -15.82
C ILE A 763 -23.22 -6.24 -16.31
N TYR A 764 -23.56 -7.52 -16.16
CA TYR A 764 -24.94 -7.95 -16.28
C TYR A 764 -25.72 -7.44 -15.07
N ILE A 765 -26.36 -6.27 -15.20
CA ILE A 765 -27.31 -5.79 -14.21
C ILE A 765 -28.56 -6.65 -14.32
N TYR A 766 -28.63 -7.73 -13.54
CA TYR A 766 -29.88 -8.45 -13.33
C TYR A 766 -30.83 -7.50 -12.58
N LYS A 767 -31.63 -6.73 -13.32
CA LYS A 767 -32.78 -6.03 -12.74
C LYS A 767 -33.74 -7.09 -12.20
N ALA A 768 -33.74 -7.27 -10.88
CA ALA A 768 -34.68 -8.12 -10.16
C ALA A 768 -36.15 -7.64 -10.24
N GLU A 769 -36.48 -6.69 -11.13
CA GLU A 769 -37.85 -6.26 -11.42
C GLU A 769 -38.71 -7.43 -11.93
N ASN A 770 -38.13 -8.39 -12.66
CA ASN A 770 -38.91 -9.50 -13.23
C ASN A 770 -39.27 -10.62 -12.25
N PHE A 771 -38.55 -10.78 -11.13
CA PHE A 771 -38.90 -11.82 -10.15
C PHE A 771 -40.01 -11.35 -9.20
N PHE A 772 -39.96 -10.07 -8.78
CA PHE A 772 -40.98 -9.50 -7.90
C PHE A 772 -42.32 -9.29 -8.62
N ASN A 773 -42.31 -8.86 -9.89
CA ASN A 773 -43.53 -8.74 -10.68
C ASN A 773 -44.18 -10.09 -10.99
N LYS A 774 -43.39 -11.15 -11.25
CA LYS A 774 -43.95 -12.51 -11.42
C LYS A 774 -44.52 -13.08 -10.12
N TYR A 775 -43.90 -12.80 -8.97
CA TYR A 775 -44.40 -13.25 -7.68
C TYR A 775 -45.68 -12.50 -7.27
N MET A 776 -45.78 -11.20 -7.58
CA MET A 776 -46.99 -10.39 -7.33
C MET A 776 -48.13 -10.65 -8.34
N GLN A 777 -47.84 -11.23 -9.51
CA GLN A 777 -48.88 -11.70 -10.45
C GLN A 777 -49.39 -13.13 -10.14
N GLN A 778 -48.71 -13.86 -9.24
CA GLN A 778 -49.13 -15.21 -8.81
C GLN A 778 -49.81 -15.23 -7.43
N LYS A 779 -49.98 -14.09 -6.79
CA LYS A 779 -50.92 -13.86 -5.69
C LYS A 779 -52.08 -13.03 -6.21
#